data_AF-A0A2I1HHV6-F1
#
_entry.id   AF-A0A2I1HHV6-F1
#
_cell.length_a   1.000
_cell.length_b   1.000
_cell.length_c   1.000
_cell.angle_alpha   90.00
_cell.angle_beta   90.00
_cell.angle_gamma   90.00
#
_symmetry.space_group_name_H-M   'P 1'
#
loop_
_entity.id
_entity.type
_entity.pdbx_description
1 polymer ?
#
loop_
_entity_poly.entity_id
_entity_poly.type
_entity_poly.pdbx_seq_one_letter_code
_entity_poly.pdbx_strand_id
1 'polypeptide(L)'
;MSDAYPEYIEEFSIEISDFNPIGPTAHIPLPETIPKRNNGIINIQNNDDWCFGWCVLGALHPVKVHPERNPNRLYGDFVEELNMEDIPIPVPVSTPVYEKFEENNPEISLCVYKWHNQNKCLNFRYVTERRGDEYKQINLLVITEDDRSHYCIIKDLHKLVYNHSKHKGRKYLCRYCLHVYSSEIRYKSYNEHLPKCKGLNNAPQRPQMPVKNRSVKAFYNHKCMQPNPYRIFWDLEMLTEKLTPEEKTKLTHTERIQKHRPCGYCYVVVRMDSSLNYEVMSHDLYRGPDALEGFVTKIEEELANIQEDLSAPAEMIMAPGDLEAYKEATECWICKKPFIKPSQEVLQKFEEAKHKLLEANEWEASMEEDHPEKKKIQKEYKEALSALNRKVKDHDHINGNYRGPAHDSCNKKLRIGSFETKVPLICHNFRGYDSHPLMKVVSKFTADKLNCIPENIGKYKAMDVGQLRFLDSFQHMAMGLDKLVACLGENPEKFPLTVKHFTEKGYSMDKIKLLFRKGVFPYDWTNAWEKFDRTSLPPRKDFYSLLSQQNISKEDYEHAQKVWQTFEMKSFGEYHDLYLETDVLLLADVFMNYTIMCLQDDGLDPSHYVSAPGMFNDSLYKSSGAELKLMTDMDEYLMVEKGIRGGMTMASHRYAKANNLKCPDYDSSKPTTWILYEDMNALYSGAMTQYMPTEIIGKVGPEEVPDIQTIAPDAEIGYMPEVDLEVPAHLHNFFADYPLAPEKQIVPENWLSLYNERLVHDKAVGGEKYTTGEKLIQTLYPKKNYVVHYRALQLYMKFGVKVTKIHGALKFQQSPWMKEYIEENIRKRKIAKANGDEFGVMYYKLKNNAVFGKQMENVRKHMRVELLRTEEDKKIRRLASSPLFVGFKAFEGGITAVHMLKGTVTLNKPIYVGQAILDISKAMMYNFWYGYIKPRYEDKARLLYTDTDSLIMWIETEDIYKDRAERPDIFDLNYSGDLFLMKDETKGNPIGESVCLKPKMYSVLPAGHDPKTPETDADFEKELEEEEFRKSQGVKYWEKKHGIQKAKGVKKCVVKKELRHDKFLECLRTKKLTRHDMYGLRSYDHQIYLERVNKIGLNPYDNKRWILLDGIRTLPYGHWRIGLYKRLVASEIAPEEAEERAMKVRLRVKE
;
A
#
# COMPACT_ATOMS: atom_id res chain seq x y z
N MET A 1 -30.07 13.52 17.16
CA MET A 1 -30.12 14.98 17.02
C MET A 1 -30.44 15.56 18.39
N SER A 2 -29.51 16.34 18.94
CA SER A 2 -29.72 17.64 19.58
C SER A 2 -28.31 18.10 19.98
N ASP A 3 -27.98 19.30 19.55
CA ASP A 3 -26.65 19.89 19.56
C ASP A 3 -26.03 19.93 20.97
N ALA A 4 -24.86 19.32 21.12
CA ALA A 4 -24.04 19.46 22.32
C ALA A 4 -22.87 20.38 21.97
N TYR A 5 -23.07 21.69 22.12
CA TYR A 5 -21.95 22.61 22.28
C TYR A 5 -21.29 22.30 23.65
N PRO A 6 -19.96 22.18 23.73
CA PRO A 6 -19.29 22.01 25.02
C PRO A 6 -19.52 23.26 25.89
N GLU A 7 -20.03 23.07 27.11
CA GLU A 7 -20.40 24.15 28.04
C GLU A 7 -19.19 24.91 28.61
N TYR A 8 -17.97 24.37 28.51
CA TYR A 8 -16.75 25.15 28.73
C TYR A 8 -15.54 24.51 28.03
N ILE A 9 -14.58 25.36 27.63
CA ILE A 9 -13.29 24.95 27.08
C ILE A 9 -12.23 25.22 28.16
N GLU A 10 -11.56 24.18 28.65
CA GLU A 10 -10.50 24.29 29.68
C GLU A 10 -9.27 25.03 29.18
N GLU A 11 -8.87 24.75 27.95
CA GLU A 11 -7.77 25.43 27.29
C GLU A 11 -8.00 25.40 25.77
N PHE A 12 -7.96 26.57 25.15
CA PHE A 12 -8.10 26.77 23.71
C PHE A 12 -6.91 27.59 23.25
N SER A 13 -5.93 26.91 22.66
CA SER A 13 -4.82 27.59 22.02
C SER A 13 -5.18 27.87 20.56
N ILE A 14 -5.42 29.15 20.24
CA ILE A 14 -5.24 29.62 18.87
C ILE A 14 -3.82 30.15 18.79
N GLU A 15 -2.95 29.40 18.13
CA GLU A 15 -1.67 29.95 17.68
C GLU A 15 -1.93 30.80 16.42
N ILE A 16 -2.21 32.07 16.66
CA ILE A 16 -2.25 33.09 15.60
C ILE A 16 -0.82 33.58 15.43
N SER A 17 -0.18 33.15 14.34
CA SER A 17 1.04 33.80 13.87
C SER A 17 0.63 34.92 12.92
N ASP A 18 1.10 36.14 13.17
CA ASP A 18 0.95 37.25 12.22
C ASP A 18 1.61 36.85 10.90
N PHE A 19 0.77 36.39 9.99
CA PHE A 19 1.10 36.28 8.58
C PHE A 19 0.91 37.69 8.03
N ASN A 20 2.01 38.43 7.89
CA ASN A 20 2.08 39.54 6.96
C ASN A 20 2.42 38.94 5.59
N PRO A 21 1.43 38.54 4.77
CA PRO A 21 1.73 38.27 3.38
C PRO A 21 2.30 39.55 2.79
N ILE A 22 3.40 39.42 2.08
CA ILE A 22 3.95 40.56 1.37
C ILE A 22 2.93 40.98 0.32
N GLY A 23 2.40 42.19 0.48
CA GLY A 23 1.32 42.71 -0.34
C GLY A 23 1.77 42.99 -1.78
N PRO A 24 1.07 42.48 -2.81
CA PRO A 24 1.37 42.82 -4.20
C PRO A 24 0.93 44.25 -4.56
N THR A 25 1.87 45.13 -4.88
CA THR A 25 1.60 46.58 -5.01
C THR A 25 1.76 47.17 -6.43
N ALA A 26 2.25 46.40 -7.43
CA ALA A 26 2.49 46.95 -8.78
C ALA A 26 2.57 45.90 -9.89
N HIS A 27 2.33 46.33 -11.14
CA HIS A 27 2.52 45.53 -12.35
C HIS A 27 3.94 44.94 -12.47
N ILE A 28 4.02 43.62 -12.64
CA ILE A 28 5.26 42.88 -12.92
C ILE A 28 5.25 42.41 -14.38
N PRO A 29 6.30 42.66 -15.18
CA PRO A 29 6.40 42.14 -16.55
C PRO A 29 6.37 40.61 -16.60
N LEU A 30 5.80 40.05 -17.68
CA LEU A 30 5.82 38.60 -17.91
C LEU A 30 7.27 38.08 -18.06
N PRO A 31 7.63 36.96 -17.41
CA PRO A 31 8.94 36.34 -17.56
C PRO A 31 9.29 36.04 -19.02
N GLU A 32 10.55 36.26 -19.41
CA GLU A 32 11.00 36.05 -20.80
C GLU A 32 10.84 34.61 -21.30
N THR A 33 10.74 33.65 -20.37
CA THR A 33 10.56 32.23 -20.68
C THR A 33 9.11 31.88 -21.09
N ILE A 34 8.15 32.78 -20.87
CA ILE A 34 6.77 32.66 -21.37
C ILE A 34 6.76 33.03 -22.87
N PRO A 35 6.06 32.28 -23.74
CA PRO A 35 5.99 32.62 -25.16
C PRO A 35 5.51 34.07 -25.40
N LYS A 36 6.29 34.90 -26.11
CA LYS A 36 5.95 36.33 -26.33
C LYS A 36 4.80 36.55 -27.33
N ARG A 37 4.50 35.59 -28.21
CA ARG A 37 3.41 35.67 -29.20
C ARG A 37 2.23 34.78 -28.79
N ASN A 38 1.04 35.38 -28.68
CA ASN A 38 -0.25 34.68 -28.59
C ASN A 38 -0.31 33.67 -27.42
N ASN A 39 0.29 34.01 -26.27
CA ASN A 39 0.32 33.15 -25.07
C ASN A 39 -1.02 33.06 -24.34
N GLY A 40 -2.02 33.85 -24.73
CA GLY A 40 -3.32 33.85 -24.08
C GLY A 40 -3.29 34.43 -22.66
N ILE A 41 -2.26 35.19 -22.29
CA ILE A 41 -2.17 35.89 -21.00
C ILE A 41 -2.49 37.37 -21.21
N ILE A 42 -3.32 37.94 -20.33
CA ILE A 42 -3.53 39.38 -20.22
C ILE A 42 -2.88 39.84 -18.93
N ASN A 43 -1.87 40.70 -19.04
CA ASN A 43 -1.18 41.29 -17.91
C ASN A 43 -1.74 42.71 -17.70
N ILE A 44 -2.67 42.88 -16.75
CA ILE A 44 -3.33 44.18 -16.54
C ILE A 44 -2.34 45.15 -15.91
N GLN A 45 -2.18 46.32 -16.52
CA GLN A 45 -1.34 47.40 -16.02
C GLN A 45 -2.14 48.19 -14.98
N ASN A 46 -1.98 47.83 -13.70
CA ASN A 46 -2.56 48.53 -12.57
C ASN A 46 -1.45 49.14 -11.68
N ASN A 47 -1.76 50.29 -11.07
CA ASN A 47 -0.89 51.01 -10.14
C ASN A 47 -1.50 51.05 -8.72
N ASP A 48 -2.42 50.14 -8.43
CA ASP A 48 -3.16 50.01 -7.17
C ASP A 48 -2.99 48.59 -6.59
N ASP A 49 -3.54 48.37 -5.40
CA ASP A 49 -3.49 47.07 -4.70
C ASP A 49 -4.60 46.09 -5.16
N TRP A 50 -5.38 46.46 -6.18
CA TRP A 50 -6.58 45.72 -6.62
C TRP A 50 -6.31 44.75 -7.79
N CYS A 51 -5.04 44.37 -8.00
CA CYS A 51 -4.60 43.52 -9.11
C CYS A 51 -5.43 42.23 -9.26
N PHE A 52 -5.69 41.53 -8.15
CA PHE A 52 -6.50 40.30 -8.15
C PHE A 52 -7.94 40.57 -8.61
N GLY A 53 -8.60 41.58 -8.02
CA GLY A 53 -9.98 41.95 -8.36
C GLY A 53 -10.11 42.37 -9.82
N TRP A 54 -9.17 43.17 -10.34
CA TRP A 54 -9.13 43.53 -11.76
C TRP A 54 -8.97 42.31 -12.68
N CYS A 55 -8.17 41.32 -12.29
CA CYS A 55 -8.02 40.10 -13.06
C CYS A 55 -9.28 39.23 -13.05
N VAL A 56 -9.96 39.14 -11.91
CA VAL A 56 -11.24 38.42 -11.79
C VAL A 56 -12.30 39.11 -12.67
N LEU A 57 -12.48 40.42 -12.54
CA LEU A 57 -13.42 41.19 -13.37
C LEU A 57 -13.08 41.11 -14.86
N GLY A 58 -11.81 41.22 -15.23
CA GLY A 58 -11.39 41.08 -16.63
C GLY A 58 -11.59 39.67 -17.20
N ALA A 59 -11.65 38.64 -16.36
CA ALA A 59 -12.02 37.29 -16.77
C ALA A 59 -13.54 37.14 -16.95
N LEU A 60 -14.34 37.80 -16.10
CA LEU A 60 -15.81 37.81 -16.18
C LEU A 60 -16.32 38.68 -17.34
N HIS A 61 -15.67 39.81 -17.59
CA HIS A 61 -16.05 40.84 -18.57
C HIS A 61 -14.95 41.06 -19.62
N PRO A 62 -14.70 40.09 -20.53
CA PRO A 62 -13.55 40.13 -21.42
C PRO A 62 -13.63 41.25 -22.48
N VAL A 63 -12.70 42.21 -22.41
CA VAL A 63 -12.54 43.30 -23.38
C VAL A 63 -11.72 42.86 -24.61
N LYS A 64 -12.13 43.28 -25.81
CA LYS A 64 -11.47 42.90 -27.08
C LYS A 64 -10.28 43.79 -27.46
N VAL A 65 -10.31 45.08 -27.10
CA VAL A 65 -9.33 46.09 -27.51
C VAL A 65 -8.62 46.62 -26.26
N HIS A 66 -7.29 46.51 -26.23
CA HIS A 66 -6.44 46.95 -25.11
C HIS A 66 -6.91 46.51 -23.70
N PRO A 67 -7.23 45.21 -23.48
CA PRO A 67 -7.71 44.73 -22.18
C PRO A 67 -6.69 44.91 -21.04
N GLU A 68 -5.43 45.19 -21.37
CA GLU A 68 -4.34 45.44 -20.43
C GLU A 68 -4.31 46.85 -19.83
N ARG A 69 -5.04 47.83 -20.38
CA ARG A 69 -4.89 49.26 -20.02
C ARG A 69 -6.04 49.78 -19.18
N ASN A 70 -5.73 50.62 -18.19
CA ASN A 70 -6.72 51.41 -17.42
C ASN A 70 -7.88 50.59 -16.84
N PRO A 71 -7.61 49.68 -15.88
CA PRO A 71 -8.61 48.77 -15.34
C PRO A 71 -9.82 49.47 -14.73
N ASN A 72 -9.61 50.60 -14.04
CA ASN A 72 -10.70 51.42 -13.48
C ASN A 72 -11.72 51.87 -14.53
N ARG A 73 -11.30 52.20 -15.75
CA ARG A 73 -12.22 52.59 -16.83
C ARG A 73 -12.91 51.39 -17.48
N LEU A 74 -12.21 50.26 -17.57
CA LEU A 74 -12.72 49.08 -18.27
C LEU A 74 -13.62 48.22 -17.40
N TYR A 75 -13.35 48.17 -16.09
CA TYR A 75 -13.95 47.23 -15.17
C TYR A 75 -14.56 47.90 -13.93
N GLY A 76 -14.40 49.22 -13.75
CA GLY A 76 -14.85 49.96 -12.57
C GLY A 76 -16.36 49.85 -12.32
N ASP A 77 -17.17 49.85 -13.38
CA ASP A 77 -18.63 49.72 -13.29
C ASP A 77 -19.09 48.35 -12.77
N PHE A 78 -18.20 47.34 -12.74
CA PHE A 78 -18.50 45.97 -12.31
C PHE A 78 -17.93 45.64 -10.93
N VAL A 79 -17.31 46.60 -10.22
CA VAL A 79 -16.66 46.33 -8.92
C VAL A 79 -17.64 45.78 -7.89
N GLU A 80 -18.89 46.24 -7.91
CA GLU A 80 -19.96 45.77 -7.02
C GLU A 80 -20.41 44.33 -7.30
N GLU A 81 -20.03 43.72 -8.44
CA GLU A 81 -20.33 42.31 -8.73
C GLU A 81 -19.46 41.33 -7.92
N LEU A 82 -18.35 41.78 -7.34
CA LEU A 82 -17.47 40.94 -6.53
C LEU A 82 -17.65 41.23 -5.04
N ASN A 83 -18.03 40.21 -4.29
CA ASN A 83 -18.00 40.29 -2.85
C ASN A 83 -16.57 40.05 -2.33
N MET A 84 -15.91 41.14 -1.95
CA MET A 84 -14.55 41.16 -1.40
C MET A 84 -14.52 41.37 0.13
N GLU A 85 -15.66 41.19 0.82
CA GLU A 85 -15.74 41.30 2.28
C GLU A 85 -14.79 40.30 2.97
N ASP A 86 -14.08 40.73 4.01
CA ASP A 86 -13.05 39.94 4.71
C ASP A 86 -11.87 39.44 3.84
N ILE A 87 -11.74 39.89 2.59
CA ILE A 87 -10.59 39.57 1.74
C ILE A 87 -9.50 40.64 1.92
N PRO A 88 -8.29 40.28 2.36
CA PRO A 88 -7.20 41.24 2.51
C PRO A 88 -6.81 41.83 1.16
N ILE A 89 -6.59 43.16 1.13
CA ILE A 89 -6.13 43.90 -0.05
C ILE A 89 -4.79 44.54 0.29
N PRO A 90 -3.73 44.33 -0.52
CA PRO A 90 -3.71 43.51 -1.73
C PRO A 90 -3.84 42.00 -1.47
N VAL A 91 -4.54 41.29 -2.36
CA VAL A 91 -4.87 39.86 -2.17
C VAL A 91 -3.58 39.01 -2.18
N PRO A 92 -3.29 38.29 -1.08
CA PRO A 92 -2.08 37.51 -0.97
C PRO A 92 -2.19 36.17 -1.71
N VAL A 93 -1.04 35.59 -2.05
CA VAL A 93 -0.98 34.27 -2.70
C VAL A 93 -1.22 33.17 -1.66
N SER A 94 -2.47 32.98 -1.26
CA SER A 94 -2.85 32.16 -0.11
C SER A 94 -4.11 31.32 -0.37
N THR A 95 -4.01 30.00 -0.18
CA THR A 95 -5.14 29.06 -0.35
C THR A 95 -6.37 29.44 0.49
N PRO A 96 -6.25 29.69 1.81
CA PRO A 96 -7.38 30.13 2.63
C PRO A 96 -8.08 31.38 2.11
N VAL A 97 -7.33 32.35 1.56
CA VAL A 97 -7.91 33.58 1.02
C VAL A 97 -8.69 33.31 -0.27
N TYR A 98 -8.20 32.41 -1.12
CA TYR A 98 -8.93 31.99 -2.31
C TYR A 98 -10.20 31.23 -1.97
N GLU A 99 -10.16 30.34 -0.98
CA GLU A 99 -11.33 29.62 -0.50
C GLU A 99 -12.39 30.58 0.06
N LYS A 100 -11.98 31.53 0.90
CA LYS A 100 -12.87 32.58 1.41
C LYS A 100 -13.46 33.44 0.29
N PHE A 101 -12.65 33.80 -0.72
CA PHE A 101 -13.14 34.53 -1.89
C PHE A 101 -14.20 33.72 -2.67
N GLU A 102 -13.99 32.42 -2.85
CA GLU A 102 -14.98 31.54 -3.46
C GLU A 102 -16.25 31.42 -2.60
N GLU A 103 -16.13 31.31 -1.27
CA GLU A 103 -17.28 31.30 -0.35
C GLU A 103 -18.15 32.56 -0.51
N ASN A 104 -17.50 33.72 -0.59
CA ASN A 104 -18.18 34.99 -0.81
C ASN A 104 -18.83 35.11 -2.21
N ASN A 105 -18.29 34.38 -3.20
CA ASN A 105 -18.72 34.42 -4.62
C ASN A 105 -19.04 33.00 -5.13
N PRO A 106 -20.19 32.40 -4.75
CA PRO A 106 -20.50 30.98 -4.92
C PRO A 106 -20.55 30.50 -6.39
N GLU A 107 -20.78 31.40 -7.34
CA GLU A 107 -20.84 31.12 -8.77
C GLU A 107 -19.45 31.07 -9.45
N ILE A 108 -18.38 31.46 -8.74
CA ILE A 108 -17.02 31.50 -9.28
C ILE A 108 -16.26 30.21 -8.97
N SER A 109 -15.46 29.75 -9.94
CA SER A 109 -14.50 28.65 -9.82
C SER A 109 -13.12 29.13 -10.24
N LEU A 110 -12.20 29.21 -9.28
CA LEU A 110 -10.88 29.82 -9.39
C LEU A 110 -9.76 28.78 -9.50
N CYS A 111 -8.90 28.96 -10.49
CA CYS A 111 -7.64 28.24 -10.65
C CYS A 111 -6.49 29.25 -10.74
N VAL A 112 -5.54 29.20 -9.80
CA VAL A 112 -4.35 30.05 -9.80
C VAL A 112 -3.12 29.19 -10.12
N TYR A 113 -2.30 29.65 -11.06
CA TYR A 113 -1.09 28.97 -11.53
C TYR A 113 0.14 29.84 -11.30
N LYS A 114 1.32 29.21 -11.25
CA LYS A 114 2.62 29.90 -11.33
C LYS A 114 3.44 29.34 -12.49
N TRP A 115 4.24 30.20 -13.12
CA TRP A 115 5.19 29.77 -14.14
C TRP A 115 6.54 29.37 -13.53
N HIS A 116 7.06 28.21 -13.91
CA HIS A 116 8.37 27.70 -13.49
C HIS A 116 9.42 27.96 -14.58
N ASN A 117 10.24 29.01 -14.41
CA ASN A 117 11.20 29.48 -15.41
C ASN A 117 12.14 28.39 -15.95
N GLN A 118 12.74 27.56 -15.07
CA GLN A 118 13.70 26.52 -15.50
C GLN A 118 13.06 25.38 -16.31
N ASN A 119 11.82 25.02 -15.96
CA ASN A 119 11.10 23.89 -16.57
C ASN A 119 10.16 24.35 -17.70
N LYS A 120 10.09 25.68 -17.91
CA LYS A 120 9.22 26.36 -18.89
C LYS A 120 7.79 25.83 -18.86
N CYS A 121 7.16 25.84 -17.69
CA CYS A 121 5.86 25.19 -17.50
C CYS A 121 5.02 25.78 -16.36
N LEU A 122 3.71 25.53 -16.41
CA LEU A 122 2.79 25.84 -15.32
C LEU A 122 2.91 24.85 -14.16
N ASN A 123 2.78 25.38 -12.96
CA ASN A 123 2.52 24.66 -11.71
C ASN A 123 1.29 25.26 -11.04
N PHE A 124 0.61 24.46 -10.23
CA PHE A 124 -0.54 24.90 -9.46
C PHE A 124 -0.13 25.80 -8.29
N ARG A 125 -0.96 26.82 -8.03
CA ARG A 125 -0.98 27.59 -6.79
C ARG A 125 -2.27 27.38 -6.02
N TYR A 126 -3.38 27.34 -6.73
CA TYR A 126 -4.68 27.02 -6.18
C TYR A 126 -5.54 26.36 -7.26
N VAL A 127 -6.32 25.37 -6.86
CA VAL A 127 -7.32 24.75 -7.72
C VAL A 127 -8.53 24.56 -6.85
N THR A 128 -9.61 25.29 -7.15
CA THR A 128 -10.93 25.15 -6.52
C THR A 128 -11.38 23.71 -6.40
N GLU A 129 -12.38 23.36 -5.59
CA GLU A 129 -13.09 22.06 -5.66
C GLU A 129 -14.35 22.11 -6.53
N ARG A 130 -14.79 23.31 -6.95
CA ARG A 130 -15.98 23.51 -7.78
C ARG A 130 -15.71 23.00 -9.19
N ARG A 131 -16.46 22.00 -9.64
CA ARG A 131 -16.27 21.31 -10.93
C ARG A 131 -17.56 21.34 -11.71
N GLY A 132 -17.52 21.87 -12.92
CA GLY A 132 -18.66 21.86 -13.82
C GLY A 132 -18.77 23.14 -14.63
N ASP A 133 -19.59 23.08 -15.67
CA ASP A 133 -19.83 24.20 -16.58
C ASP A 133 -20.84 25.21 -15.97
N GLU A 134 -21.45 24.88 -14.82
CA GLU A 134 -22.32 25.75 -14.05
C GLU A 134 -21.59 26.90 -13.33
N TYR A 135 -20.27 26.77 -13.11
CA TYR A 135 -19.47 27.81 -12.47
C TYR A 135 -18.76 28.69 -13.49
N LYS A 136 -18.63 29.99 -13.21
CA LYS A 136 -17.81 30.93 -13.97
C LYS A 136 -16.33 30.62 -13.73
N GLN A 137 -15.68 30.07 -14.75
CA GLN A 137 -14.31 29.55 -14.64
C GLN A 137 -13.26 30.66 -14.81
N ILE A 138 -12.48 30.93 -13.76
CA ILE A 138 -11.43 31.96 -13.75
C ILE A 138 -10.06 31.30 -13.61
N ASN A 139 -9.17 31.55 -14.56
CA ASN A 139 -7.81 31.04 -14.56
C ASN A 139 -6.83 32.21 -14.44
N LEU A 140 -6.05 32.26 -13.37
CA LEU A 140 -5.09 33.32 -13.08
C LEU A 140 -3.65 32.77 -13.08
N LEU A 141 -2.71 33.57 -13.55
CA LEU A 141 -1.28 33.32 -13.41
C LEU A 141 -0.73 34.30 -12.37
N VAL A 142 -0.02 33.82 -11.36
CA VAL A 142 0.74 34.66 -10.45
C VAL A 142 2.21 34.67 -10.85
N ILE A 143 2.74 35.89 -11.00
CA ILE A 143 4.15 36.18 -11.17
C ILE A 143 4.69 36.67 -9.83
N THR A 144 5.90 36.23 -9.48
CA THR A 144 6.57 36.66 -8.25
C THR A 144 7.99 37.10 -8.62
N GLU A 145 8.37 38.30 -8.23
CA GLU A 145 9.72 38.86 -8.38
C GLU A 145 10.14 39.45 -7.03
N ASP A 146 11.21 38.91 -6.46
CA ASP A 146 11.63 39.14 -5.07
C ASP A 146 10.45 39.00 -4.09
N ASP A 147 10.12 40.07 -3.38
CA ASP A 147 9.06 40.17 -2.39
C ASP A 147 7.72 40.64 -2.99
N ARG A 148 7.63 40.89 -4.30
CA ARG A 148 6.39 41.35 -4.96
C ARG A 148 5.72 40.22 -5.74
N SER A 149 4.39 40.26 -5.79
CA SER A 149 3.61 39.38 -6.67
C SER A 149 2.63 40.17 -7.56
N HIS A 150 2.16 39.56 -8.64
CA HIS A 150 1.22 40.18 -9.57
C HIS A 150 0.38 39.09 -10.24
N TYR A 151 -0.93 39.31 -10.34
CA TYR A 151 -1.87 38.41 -11.01
C TYR A 151 -2.06 38.82 -12.46
N CYS A 152 -2.16 37.82 -13.33
CA CYS A 152 -2.49 37.99 -14.74
C CYS A 152 -3.64 37.05 -15.10
N ILE A 153 -4.44 37.41 -16.11
CA ILE A 153 -5.53 36.55 -16.59
C ILE A 153 -4.97 35.54 -17.59
N ILE A 154 -5.35 34.27 -17.45
CA ILE A 154 -5.15 33.24 -18.48
C ILE A 154 -6.45 33.09 -19.29
N LYS A 155 -6.51 33.78 -20.43
CA LYS A 155 -7.65 33.75 -21.37
C LYS A 155 -7.78 32.40 -22.09
N ASP A 156 -6.65 31.77 -22.40
CA ASP A 156 -6.62 30.47 -23.08
C ASP A 156 -5.47 29.62 -22.55
N LEU A 157 -5.81 28.72 -21.62
CA LEU A 157 -4.88 27.80 -20.98
C LEU A 157 -4.17 26.89 -22.00
N HIS A 158 -4.80 26.59 -23.15
CA HIS A 158 -4.27 25.68 -24.15
C HIS A 158 -3.12 26.29 -24.95
N LYS A 159 -3.13 27.62 -25.16
CA LYS A 159 -2.06 28.33 -25.87
C LYS A 159 -0.73 28.30 -25.12
N LEU A 160 -0.77 28.17 -23.79
CA LEU A 160 0.43 28.12 -22.95
C LEU A 160 1.28 26.86 -23.17
N VAL A 161 0.69 25.77 -23.64
CA VAL A 161 1.39 24.49 -23.85
C VAL A 161 1.71 24.21 -25.33
N TYR A 162 1.42 25.16 -26.21
CA TYR A 162 1.60 25.01 -27.66
C TYR A 162 3.04 24.60 -28.02
N ASN A 163 4.06 25.24 -27.43
CA ASN A 163 5.48 25.00 -27.70
C ASN A 163 6.11 23.85 -26.88
N HIS A 164 5.35 23.11 -26.06
CA HIS A 164 5.91 22.08 -25.16
C HIS A 164 6.38 20.80 -25.86
N SER A 165 6.14 20.63 -27.17
CA SER A 165 6.57 19.43 -27.92
C SER A 165 6.99 19.81 -29.33
N LYS A 166 7.80 18.94 -29.97
CA LYS A 166 8.22 19.09 -31.37
C LYS A 166 7.06 19.00 -32.38
N HIS A 167 5.94 18.36 -32.01
CA HIS A 167 4.73 18.27 -32.85
C HIS A 167 3.92 19.59 -32.82
N LYS A 168 3.65 20.14 -34.01
CA LYS A 168 2.95 21.43 -34.24
C LYS A 168 1.41 21.27 -34.35
N GLY A 169 0.77 20.58 -33.41
CA GLY A 169 -0.68 20.40 -33.34
C GLY A 169 -1.34 21.18 -32.17
N ARG A 170 -2.65 21.46 -32.26
CA ARG A 170 -3.42 22.01 -31.12
C ARG A 170 -3.43 20.99 -29.97
N LYS A 171 -3.21 21.48 -28.75
CA LYS A 171 -3.16 20.68 -27.52
C LYS A 171 -4.24 21.16 -26.56
N TYR A 172 -4.72 20.27 -25.70
CA TYR A 172 -5.72 20.59 -24.69
C TYR A 172 -5.14 20.30 -23.32
N LEU A 173 -5.03 21.35 -22.50
CA LEU A 173 -4.50 21.29 -21.13
C LEU A 173 -5.65 21.19 -20.15
N CYS A 174 -5.68 20.14 -19.32
CA CYS A 174 -6.61 20.02 -18.20
C CYS A 174 -6.28 21.05 -17.13
N ARG A 175 -7.27 21.87 -16.75
CA ARG A 175 -7.11 22.92 -15.76
C ARG A 175 -6.95 22.41 -14.33
N TYR A 176 -7.36 21.18 -14.03
CA TYR A 176 -7.34 20.61 -12.68
C TYR A 176 -6.16 19.66 -12.40
N CYS A 177 -5.52 19.10 -13.44
CA CYS A 177 -4.34 18.24 -13.28
C CYS A 177 -3.12 18.62 -14.16
N LEU A 178 -3.24 19.67 -14.99
CA LEU A 178 -2.22 20.12 -15.96
C LEU A 178 -1.76 19.02 -16.93
N HIS A 179 -2.57 17.98 -17.13
CA HIS A 179 -2.35 16.98 -18.16
C HIS A 179 -2.60 17.56 -19.55
N VAL A 180 -1.72 17.25 -20.50
CA VAL A 180 -1.78 17.74 -21.88
C VAL A 180 -2.23 16.62 -22.82
N TYR A 181 -3.41 16.78 -23.41
CA TYR A 181 -3.94 15.92 -24.46
C TYR A 181 -3.52 16.46 -25.84
N SER A 182 -2.92 15.62 -26.68
CA SER A 182 -2.52 15.99 -28.05
C SER A 182 -3.28 15.20 -29.12
N SER A 183 -4.36 15.78 -29.65
CA SER A 183 -5.14 15.40 -30.88
C SER A 183 -6.64 15.65 -30.69
N GLU A 184 -7.40 15.60 -31.78
CA GLU A 184 -8.85 15.78 -31.82
C GLU A 184 -9.65 14.59 -31.21
N ILE A 185 -9.14 13.36 -31.34
CA ILE A 185 -9.67 12.19 -30.63
C ILE A 185 -9.53 12.38 -29.11
N ARG A 186 -8.38 12.90 -28.66
CA ARG A 186 -8.11 13.15 -27.24
C ARG A 186 -8.85 14.38 -26.69
N TYR A 187 -9.40 15.25 -27.54
CA TYR A 187 -10.33 16.31 -27.11
C TYR A 187 -11.62 15.74 -26.50
N LYS A 188 -12.14 14.64 -27.07
CA LYS A 188 -13.28 13.93 -26.48
C LYS A 188 -12.92 13.35 -25.11
N SER A 189 -11.75 12.72 -24.98
CA SER A 189 -11.23 12.22 -23.70
C SER A 189 -10.97 13.34 -22.69
N TYR A 190 -10.51 14.52 -23.14
CA TYR A 190 -10.38 15.72 -22.32
C TYR A 190 -11.74 16.17 -21.77
N ASN A 191 -12.78 16.23 -22.61
CA ASN A 191 -14.13 16.61 -22.17
C ASN A 191 -14.77 15.58 -21.24
N GLU A 192 -14.48 14.28 -21.40
CA GLU A 192 -14.89 13.24 -20.45
C GLU A 192 -14.09 13.31 -19.14
N HIS A 193 -12.82 13.70 -19.22
CA HIS A 193 -11.93 13.82 -18.07
C HIS A 193 -12.26 15.04 -17.23
N LEU A 194 -12.51 16.21 -17.83
CA LEU A 194 -12.67 17.49 -17.14
C LEU A 194 -13.68 17.46 -15.97
N PRO A 195 -14.94 17.00 -16.14
CA PRO A 195 -15.91 16.93 -15.04
C PRO A 195 -15.58 15.81 -14.02
N LYS A 196 -14.78 14.80 -14.42
CA LYS A 196 -14.34 13.70 -13.55
C LYS A 196 -12.99 13.96 -12.89
N CYS A 197 -12.30 15.04 -13.29
CA CYS A 197 -10.94 15.32 -12.87
C CYS A 197 -10.97 15.95 -11.48
N LYS A 198 -10.81 15.10 -10.48
CA LYS A 198 -10.69 15.50 -9.08
C LYS A 198 -9.29 16.03 -8.73
N GLY A 199 -8.48 16.43 -9.72
CA GLY A 199 -7.03 16.32 -9.57
C GLY A 199 -6.65 14.88 -9.20
N LEU A 200 -5.50 14.64 -8.59
CA LEU A 200 -5.14 13.31 -8.09
C LEU A 200 -5.17 13.33 -6.56
N ASN A 201 -6.16 12.63 -5.97
CA ASN A 201 -6.52 12.66 -4.54
C ASN A 201 -7.06 14.01 -4.04
N ASN A 202 -7.93 14.69 -4.79
CA ASN A 202 -8.40 16.06 -4.46
C ASN A 202 -7.26 17.08 -4.34
N ALA A 203 -6.08 16.80 -4.94
CA ALA A 203 -4.92 17.67 -4.85
C ALA A 203 -4.29 17.95 -6.22
N PRO A 204 -3.80 19.19 -6.46
CA PRO A 204 -3.05 19.54 -7.66
C PRO A 204 -1.67 18.87 -7.68
N GLN A 205 -1.52 17.79 -8.47
CA GLN A 205 -0.23 17.14 -8.74
C GLN A 205 0.01 17.04 -10.24
N ARG A 206 1.20 17.41 -10.71
CA ARG A 206 1.59 17.22 -12.11
C ARG A 206 2.26 15.86 -12.31
N PRO A 207 1.68 14.94 -13.10
CA PRO A 207 2.36 13.70 -13.44
C PRO A 207 3.48 13.97 -14.46
N GLN A 208 4.63 13.34 -14.25
CA GLN A 208 5.79 13.39 -15.14
C GLN A 208 6.16 11.98 -15.58
N MET A 209 6.38 11.78 -16.88
CA MET A 209 6.88 10.50 -17.39
C MET A 209 8.41 10.40 -17.19
N PRO A 210 8.95 9.19 -16.96
CA PRO A 210 10.38 8.94 -16.98
C PRO A 210 11.05 9.49 -18.24
N VAL A 211 12.26 10.05 -18.09
CA VAL A 211 13.08 10.51 -19.24
C VAL A 211 13.63 9.29 -19.98
N LYS A 212 13.70 9.32 -21.31
CA LYS A 212 14.14 8.18 -22.15
C LYS A 212 15.44 7.52 -21.66
N ASN A 213 16.44 8.30 -21.25
CA ASN A 213 17.74 7.78 -20.78
C ASN A 213 17.71 7.20 -19.34
N ARG A 214 16.56 7.26 -18.65
CA ARG A 214 16.32 6.70 -17.30
C ARG A 214 14.96 5.99 -17.26
N SER A 215 14.58 5.34 -18.36
CA SER A 215 13.29 4.66 -18.52
C SER A 215 13.38 3.15 -18.35
N VAL A 216 14.49 2.61 -17.84
CA VAL A 216 14.64 1.17 -17.58
C VAL A 216 14.51 0.90 -16.10
N LYS A 217 13.72 -0.12 -15.75
CA LYS A 217 13.61 -0.67 -14.41
C LYS A 217 14.28 -2.05 -14.40
N ALA A 218 15.41 -2.12 -13.69
CA ALA A 218 16.20 -3.32 -13.45
C ALA A 218 16.74 -3.31 -12.01
N PHE A 219 17.56 -4.29 -11.67
CA PHE A 219 18.28 -4.31 -10.39
C PHE A 219 19.45 -3.31 -10.40
N TYR A 220 19.44 -2.35 -9.48
CA TYR A 220 20.50 -1.33 -9.33
C TYR A 220 21.08 -1.24 -7.91
N ASN A 221 20.45 -1.89 -6.94
CA ASN A 221 20.72 -1.70 -5.51
C ASN A 221 21.84 -2.64 -5.01
N HIS A 222 22.98 -2.60 -5.68
CA HIS A 222 24.13 -3.47 -5.35
C HIS A 222 24.63 -3.31 -3.91
N LYS A 223 24.53 -2.10 -3.32
CA LYS A 223 24.86 -1.86 -1.90
C LYS A 223 24.10 -2.82 -0.96
N CYS A 224 22.87 -3.18 -1.32
CA CYS A 224 22.05 -4.05 -0.50
C CYS A 224 22.47 -5.52 -0.53
N MET A 225 23.43 -5.89 -1.39
CA MET A 225 24.05 -7.22 -1.38
C MET A 225 25.05 -7.38 -0.24
N GLN A 226 25.47 -6.28 0.39
CA GLN A 226 26.37 -6.30 1.53
C GLN A 226 25.59 -6.45 2.82
N PRO A 227 26.00 -7.35 3.73
CA PRO A 227 25.52 -7.33 5.09
C PRO A 227 25.75 -5.96 5.70
N ASN A 228 24.73 -5.41 6.35
CA ASN A 228 24.88 -4.24 7.17
C ASN A 228 25.79 -4.58 8.36
N PRO A 229 26.90 -3.85 8.58
CA PRO A 229 27.85 -4.20 9.63
C PRO A 229 27.25 -4.17 11.03
N TYR A 230 26.32 -3.25 11.30
CA TYR A 230 25.73 -3.05 12.61
C TYR A 230 24.21 -3.03 12.56
N ARG A 231 23.58 -3.61 13.58
CA ARG A 231 22.12 -3.54 13.81
C ARG A 231 21.87 -3.31 15.29
N ILE A 232 20.88 -2.50 15.62
CA ILE A 232 20.43 -2.32 17.00
C ILE A 232 19.02 -2.86 17.10
N PHE A 233 18.81 -3.90 17.91
CA PHE A 233 17.48 -4.41 18.24
C PHE A 233 17.02 -3.78 19.53
N TRP A 234 15.76 -3.36 19.61
CA TRP A 234 15.25 -2.68 20.80
C TRP A 234 13.75 -2.89 20.96
N ASP A 235 13.28 -2.68 22.19
CA ASP A 235 11.86 -2.66 22.53
C ASP A 235 11.60 -1.71 23.71
N LEU A 236 10.37 -1.23 23.83
CA LEU A 236 9.90 -0.42 24.95
C LEU A 236 8.76 -1.12 25.67
N GLU A 237 8.83 -1.14 26.99
CA GLU A 237 7.70 -1.58 27.81
C GLU A 237 6.91 -0.42 28.38
N MET A 238 5.59 -0.63 28.51
CA MET A 238 4.63 0.42 28.82
C MET A 238 3.74 0.07 30.01
N LEU A 239 3.60 1.01 30.95
CA LEU A 239 2.54 1.00 31.96
C LEU A 239 1.18 1.35 31.34
N THR A 240 0.13 0.61 31.71
CA THR A 240 -1.24 0.80 31.20
C THR A 240 -2.13 1.54 32.21
N GLU A 241 -1.80 2.81 32.47
CA GLU A 241 -2.53 3.65 33.43
C GLU A 241 -4.03 3.72 33.11
N LYS A 242 -4.88 3.46 34.11
CA LYS A 242 -6.33 3.61 33.97
C LYS A 242 -6.70 5.08 33.97
N LEU A 243 -7.57 5.48 33.05
CA LEU A 243 -8.10 6.85 33.02
C LEU A 243 -9.13 7.07 34.12
N THR A 244 -9.05 8.23 34.77
CA THR A 244 -10.07 8.72 35.72
C THR A 244 -11.41 8.96 34.99
N PRO A 245 -12.56 8.94 35.69
CA PRO A 245 -13.86 9.24 35.07
C PRO A 245 -13.90 10.56 34.29
N GLU A 246 -13.17 11.57 34.76
CA GLU A 246 -13.06 12.89 34.15
C GLU A 246 -12.23 12.87 32.85
N GLU A 247 -11.18 12.05 32.79
CA GLU A 247 -10.33 11.87 31.60
C GLU A 247 -10.97 10.97 30.52
N LYS A 248 -12.04 10.24 30.86
CA LYS A 248 -12.78 9.42 29.90
C LYS A 248 -13.61 10.29 28.96
N THR A 249 -12.97 10.74 27.88
CA THR A 249 -13.72 11.38 26.79
C THR A 249 -14.66 10.36 26.14
N LYS A 250 -15.97 10.55 26.31
CA LYS A 250 -16.99 9.71 25.67
C LYS A 250 -17.45 10.36 24.38
N LEU A 251 -16.92 9.88 23.26
CA LEU A 251 -17.49 10.18 21.93
C LEU A 251 -18.71 9.26 21.72
N THR A 252 -19.60 9.60 20.78
CA THR A 252 -20.89 8.91 20.54
C THR A 252 -20.83 7.38 20.51
N HIS A 253 -19.76 6.81 19.96
CA HIS A 253 -19.54 5.36 19.88
C HIS A 253 -18.16 4.88 20.37
N THR A 254 -17.38 5.76 21.03
CA THR A 254 -16.00 5.46 21.43
C THR A 254 -15.74 5.93 22.86
N GLU A 255 -15.14 5.07 23.67
CA GLU A 255 -14.70 5.37 25.05
C GLU A 255 -13.23 5.02 25.22
N ARG A 256 -12.44 5.95 25.78
CA ARG A 256 -11.03 5.71 26.18
C ARG A 256 -10.97 5.02 27.54
N ILE A 257 -10.07 4.05 27.71
CA ILE A 257 -10.03 3.19 28.91
C ILE A 257 -8.68 3.28 29.62
N GLN A 258 -7.58 3.13 28.88
CA GLN A 258 -6.22 3.15 29.42
C GLN A 258 -5.34 4.09 28.59
N LYS A 259 -4.34 4.68 29.26
CA LYS A 259 -3.25 5.46 28.68
C LYS A 259 -1.96 4.66 28.84
N HIS A 260 -1.17 4.55 27.77
CA HIS A 260 0.08 3.81 27.78
C HIS A 260 1.26 4.77 27.99
N ARG A 261 2.12 4.50 28.99
CA ARG A 261 3.32 5.29 29.27
C ARG A 261 4.57 4.42 29.29
N PRO A 262 5.68 4.82 28.64
CA PRO A 262 6.93 4.08 28.72
C PRO A 262 7.40 3.94 30.17
N CYS A 263 7.80 2.73 30.54
CA CYS A 263 8.37 2.44 31.86
C CYS A 263 9.75 1.77 31.79
N GLY A 264 10.14 1.23 30.64
CA GLY A 264 11.47 0.66 30.44
C GLY A 264 11.83 0.50 28.97
N TYR A 265 13.13 0.32 28.72
CA TYR A 265 13.67 -0.02 27.41
C TYR A 265 14.72 -1.11 27.55
N CYS A 266 14.92 -1.85 26.47
CA CYS A 266 16.10 -2.68 26.28
C CYS A 266 16.59 -2.53 24.84
N TYR A 267 17.91 -2.56 24.64
CA TYR A 267 18.48 -2.70 23.32
C TYR A 267 19.70 -3.64 23.33
N VAL A 268 20.00 -4.19 22.16
CA VAL A 268 21.18 -5.02 21.88
C VAL A 268 21.79 -4.57 20.56
N VAL A 269 23.09 -4.30 20.55
CA VAL A 269 23.88 -3.96 19.36
C VAL A 269 24.56 -5.22 18.84
N VAL A 270 24.29 -5.57 17.59
CA VAL A 270 24.83 -6.75 16.92
C VAL A 270 25.72 -6.32 15.77
N ARG A 271 26.97 -6.81 15.76
CA ARG A 271 27.91 -6.66 14.65
C ARG A 271 27.89 -7.90 13.77
N MET A 272 27.96 -7.74 12.45
CA MET A 272 27.97 -8.84 11.47
C MET A 272 28.99 -8.58 10.36
N ASP A 273 29.73 -9.61 9.97
CA ASP A 273 30.70 -9.56 8.87
C ASP A 273 30.17 -10.20 7.56
N SER A 274 30.95 -10.14 6.48
CA SER A 274 30.55 -10.79 5.21
C SER A 274 30.57 -12.30 5.22
N SER A 275 31.19 -12.93 6.22
CA SER A 275 31.19 -14.38 6.43
C SER A 275 29.94 -14.85 7.17
N LEU A 276 29.02 -13.93 7.46
CA LEU A 276 27.79 -14.13 8.23
C LEU A 276 28.05 -14.52 9.70
N ASN A 277 29.23 -14.21 10.23
CA ASN A 277 29.49 -14.29 11.66
C ASN A 277 28.92 -13.03 12.32
N TYR A 278 28.32 -13.20 13.50
CA TYR A 278 27.72 -12.10 14.24
C TYR A 278 27.80 -12.30 15.74
N GLU A 279 27.89 -11.19 16.47
CA GLU A 279 27.96 -11.19 17.92
C GLU A 279 27.34 -9.93 18.54
N VAL A 280 26.97 -10.04 19.81
CA VAL A 280 26.58 -8.89 20.64
C VAL A 280 27.82 -8.08 21.00
N MET A 281 27.79 -6.79 20.69
CA MET A 281 28.85 -5.82 21.05
C MET A 281 28.54 -5.09 22.34
N SER A 282 27.28 -4.71 22.53
CA SER A 282 26.79 -3.99 23.69
C SER A 282 25.30 -4.26 23.87
N HIS A 283 24.82 -4.07 25.10
CA HIS A 283 23.40 -4.13 25.45
C HIS A 283 23.15 -3.22 26.65
N ASP A 284 21.92 -2.75 26.80
CA ASP A 284 21.50 -1.99 27.97
C ASP A 284 20.04 -2.30 28.29
N LEU A 285 19.70 -2.28 29.58
CA LEU A 285 18.36 -2.53 30.10
C LEU A 285 18.08 -1.52 31.20
N TYR A 286 16.97 -0.81 31.07
CA TYR A 286 16.59 0.22 32.01
C TYR A 286 15.09 0.19 32.28
N ARG A 287 14.72 0.39 33.55
CA ARG A 287 13.35 0.66 33.98
C ARG A 287 13.34 1.94 34.81
N GLY A 288 12.55 2.92 34.37
CA GLY A 288 12.41 4.20 35.03
C GLY A 288 11.46 5.15 34.30
N PRO A 289 11.00 6.24 34.95
CA PRO A 289 10.05 7.19 34.38
C PRO A 289 10.64 8.01 33.21
N ASP A 290 11.96 8.08 33.11
CA ASP A 290 12.78 8.75 32.08
C ASP A 290 13.32 7.77 31.03
N ALA A 291 12.68 6.61 30.87
CA ALA A 291 13.13 5.57 29.94
C ALA A 291 13.33 6.07 28.50
N LEU A 292 12.49 6.99 28.00
CA LEU A 292 12.65 7.52 26.64
C LEU A 292 13.90 8.38 26.49
N GLU A 293 14.18 9.25 27.47
CA GLU A 293 15.36 10.10 27.50
C GLU A 293 16.64 9.26 27.60
N GLY A 294 16.67 8.31 28.54
CA GLY A 294 17.80 7.39 28.71
C GLY A 294 18.09 6.61 27.43
N PHE A 295 17.05 6.13 26.75
CA PHE A 295 17.18 5.43 25.47
C PHE A 295 17.86 6.30 24.41
N VAL A 296 17.44 7.56 24.23
CA VAL A 296 18.04 8.46 23.23
C VAL A 296 19.52 8.67 23.52
N THR A 297 19.88 9.01 24.77
CA THR A 297 21.27 9.23 25.16
C THR A 297 22.14 8.02 24.89
N LYS A 298 21.67 6.82 25.29
CA LYS A 298 22.43 5.58 25.07
C LYS A 298 22.60 5.24 23.60
N ILE A 299 21.57 5.40 22.78
CA ILE A 299 21.65 5.15 21.34
C ILE A 299 22.64 6.11 20.64
N GLU A 300 22.78 7.35 21.11
CA GLU A 300 23.79 8.28 20.58
C GLU A 300 25.22 7.88 20.97
N GLU A 301 25.41 7.40 22.20
CA GLU A 301 26.69 6.82 22.65
C GLU A 301 27.08 5.62 21.77
N GLU A 302 26.14 4.68 21.55
CA GLU A 302 26.37 3.52 20.66
C GLU A 302 26.68 3.94 19.24
N LEU A 303 25.99 4.96 18.72
CA LEU A 303 26.26 5.47 17.39
C LEU A 303 27.69 6.04 17.27
N ALA A 304 28.18 6.75 18.29
CA ALA A 304 29.55 7.26 18.30
C ALA A 304 30.57 6.12 18.28
N ASN A 305 30.36 5.09 19.10
CA ASN A 305 31.22 3.89 19.15
C ASN A 305 31.25 3.17 17.78
N ILE A 306 30.09 3.03 17.13
CA ILE A 306 29.99 2.43 15.79
C ILE A 306 30.74 3.28 14.75
N GLN A 307 30.64 4.61 14.82
CA GLN A 307 31.34 5.50 13.89
C GLN A 307 32.85 5.40 14.02
N GLU A 308 33.35 5.26 15.26
CA GLU A 308 34.77 5.06 15.54
C GLU A 308 35.27 3.73 14.96
N ASP A 309 34.57 2.61 15.21
CA ASP A 309 34.93 1.31 14.63
C ASP A 309 34.93 1.34 13.09
N LEU A 310 33.91 1.96 12.48
CA LEU A 310 33.80 2.06 11.01
C LEU A 310 34.80 3.05 10.38
N SER A 311 35.55 3.81 11.18
CA SER A 311 36.58 4.75 10.68
C SER A 311 37.88 4.04 10.29
N ALA A 312 38.12 2.84 10.81
CA ALA A 312 39.31 2.03 10.56
C ALA A 312 38.96 0.74 9.78
N PRO A 313 38.80 0.79 8.44
CA PRO A 313 38.46 -0.40 7.66
C PRO A 313 39.58 -1.44 7.72
N ALA A 314 39.20 -2.72 7.82
CA ALA A 314 40.13 -3.85 7.81
C ALA A 314 40.97 -3.90 6.52
N GLU A 315 42.23 -4.31 6.66
CA GLU A 315 43.13 -4.49 5.52
C GLU A 315 42.73 -5.69 4.66
N MET A 316 42.98 -5.61 3.34
CA MET A 316 42.61 -6.67 2.40
C MET A 316 43.43 -7.95 2.61
N ILE A 317 42.72 -9.05 2.87
CA ILE A 317 43.25 -10.41 2.99
C ILE A 317 42.91 -11.19 1.72
N MET A 318 43.93 -11.69 1.01
CA MET A 318 43.79 -12.54 -0.17
C MET A 318 44.33 -13.95 0.14
N ALA A 319 43.54 -14.98 -0.16
CA ALA A 319 43.95 -16.37 -0.05
C ALA A 319 44.85 -16.81 -1.23
N PRO A 320 45.64 -17.89 -1.09
CA PRO A 320 46.39 -18.46 -2.20
C PRO A 320 45.46 -18.84 -3.38
N GLY A 321 45.73 -18.32 -4.58
CA GLY A 321 44.90 -18.52 -5.77
C GLY A 321 43.95 -17.36 -6.11
N ASP A 322 43.66 -16.45 -5.17
CA ASP A 322 42.79 -15.30 -5.42
C ASP A 322 43.38 -14.33 -6.45
N LEU A 323 44.70 -14.22 -6.50
CA LEU A 323 45.39 -13.35 -7.44
C LEU A 323 45.32 -13.90 -8.87
N GLU A 324 45.46 -15.21 -9.05
CA GLU A 324 45.25 -15.90 -10.33
C GLU A 324 43.79 -15.74 -10.78
N ALA A 325 42.82 -16.05 -9.91
CA ALA A 325 41.39 -15.89 -10.19
C ALA A 325 41.03 -14.44 -10.54
N TYR A 326 41.62 -13.46 -9.82
CA TYR A 326 41.50 -12.05 -10.15
C TYR A 326 42.02 -11.76 -11.56
N LYS A 327 43.18 -12.28 -11.97
CA LYS A 327 43.75 -12.00 -13.30
C LYS A 327 42.87 -12.58 -14.41
N GLU A 328 42.41 -13.81 -14.26
CA GLU A 328 41.62 -14.56 -15.26
C GLU A 328 40.18 -14.08 -15.40
N ALA A 329 39.60 -13.48 -14.36
CA ALA A 329 38.19 -13.07 -14.36
C ALA A 329 37.84 -12.11 -15.51
N THR A 330 36.83 -12.48 -16.30
CA THR A 330 36.32 -11.67 -17.41
C THR A 330 35.14 -10.77 -17.03
N GLU A 331 34.55 -10.98 -15.86
CA GLU A 331 33.33 -10.31 -15.42
C GLU A 331 33.44 -9.75 -13.99
N CYS A 332 32.73 -8.64 -13.76
CA CYS A 332 32.61 -8.05 -12.44
C CYS A 332 31.72 -8.88 -11.53
N TRP A 333 32.21 -9.25 -10.35
CA TRP A 333 31.45 -10.08 -9.41
C TRP A 333 30.16 -9.41 -8.89
N ILE A 334 30.10 -8.07 -8.88
CA ILE A 334 29.02 -7.24 -8.33
C ILE A 334 27.86 -7.07 -9.31
N CYS A 335 28.15 -6.63 -10.53
CA CYS A 335 27.13 -6.34 -11.55
C CYS A 335 27.01 -7.41 -12.62
N LYS A 336 27.89 -8.44 -12.60
CA LYS A 336 27.97 -9.55 -13.56
C LYS A 336 28.17 -9.11 -15.01
N LYS A 337 28.64 -7.88 -15.25
CA LYS A 337 28.98 -7.36 -16.58
C LYS A 337 30.46 -7.57 -16.89
N PRO A 338 30.84 -7.73 -18.17
CA PRO A 338 32.23 -7.95 -18.55
C PRO A 338 33.13 -6.76 -18.23
N PHE A 339 34.42 -7.04 -18.05
CA PHE A 339 35.48 -6.03 -18.02
C PHE A 339 35.83 -5.64 -19.46
N ILE A 340 35.36 -4.47 -19.88
CA ILE A 340 35.66 -3.93 -21.22
C ILE A 340 36.99 -3.18 -21.15
N LYS A 341 37.88 -3.41 -22.13
CA LYS A 341 39.09 -2.60 -22.27
C LYS A 341 38.69 -1.16 -22.66
N PRO A 342 39.19 -0.12 -21.97
CA PRO A 342 38.89 1.27 -22.31
C PRO A 342 39.27 1.57 -23.77
N SER A 343 38.46 2.34 -24.50
CA SER A 343 38.82 2.79 -25.85
C SER A 343 40.03 3.73 -25.80
N GLN A 344 40.78 3.84 -26.92
CA GLN A 344 41.93 4.76 -27.00
C GLN A 344 41.55 6.21 -26.68
N GLU A 345 40.35 6.65 -27.08
CA GLU A 345 39.83 7.99 -26.76
C GLU A 345 39.66 8.22 -25.25
N VAL A 346 39.17 7.21 -24.51
CA VAL A 346 38.99 7.31 -23.05
C VAL A 346 40.34 7.32 -22.34
N LEU A 347 41.31 6.54 -22.82
CA LEU A 347 42.68 6.54 -22.31
C LEU A 347 43.35 7.90 -22.53
N GLN A 348 43.20 8.50 -23.71
CA GLN A 348 43.77 9.81 -24.03
C GLN A 348 43.19 10.91 -23.15
N LYS A 349 41.86 10.96 -22.98
CA LYS A 349 41.20 11.91 -22.07
C LYS A 349 41.64 11.75 -20.62
N PHE A 350 41.95 10.54 -20.19
CA PHE A 350 42.48 10.30 -18.85
C PHE A 350 43.91 10.81 -18.69
N GLU A 351 44.82 10.52 -19.63
CA GLU A 351 46.19 11.04 -19.57
C GLU A 351 46.23 12.57 -19.65
N GLU A 352 45.38 13.20 -20.47
CA GLU A 352 45.22 14.66 -20.51
C GLU A 352 44.75 15.23 -19.16
N ALA A 353 43.74 14.62 -18.54
CA ALA A 353 43.23 15.06 -17.23
C ALA A 353 44.24 14.83 -16.10
N LYS A 354 45.04 13.75 -16.19
CA LYS A 354 46.12 13.42 -15.26
C LYS A 354 47.28 14.41 -15.39
N HIS A 355 47.65 14.79 -16.62
CA HIS A 355 48.67 15.81 -16.88
C HIS A 355 48.27 17.16 -16.28
N LYS A 356 47.03 17.61 -16.53
CA LYS A 356 46.48 18.84 -15.93
C LYS A 356 46.48 18.82 -14.40
N LEU A 357 46.20 17.66 -13.80
CA LEU A 357 46.26 17.52 -12.34
C LEU A 357 47.69 17.58 -11.82
N LEU A 358 48.65 16.98 -12.52
CA LEU A 358 50.07 17.06 -12.18
C LEU A 358 50.59 18.49 -12.29
N GLU A 359 50.29 19.20 -13.38
CA GLU A 359 50.62 20.62 -13.56
C GLU A 359 50.01 21.48 -12.46
N ALA A 360 48.75 21.24 -12.10
CA ALA A 360 48.08 21.96 -11.02
C ALA A 360 48.68 21.66 -9.64
N ASN A 361 49.13 20.42 -9.39
CA ASN A 361 49.82 20.04 -8.16
C ASN A 361 51.25 20.59 -8.10
N GLU A 362 51.95 20.73 -9.23
CA GLU A 362 53.25 21.40 -9.30
C GLU A 362 53.14 22.93 -9.04
N TRP A 363 51.98 23.52 -9.33
CA TRP A 363 51.67 24.93 -9.00
C TRP A 363 51.30 25.17 -7.52
N GLU A 364 51.15 24.11 -6.70
CA GLU A 364 50.74 24.20 -5.28
C GLU A 364 51.74 24.95 -4.38
N ALA A 365 52.97 25.19 -4.83
CA ALA A 365 53.94 25.98 -4.08
C ALA A 365 53.66 27.51 -4.07
N SER A 366 52.63 28.00 -4.79
CA SER A 366 52.44 29.44 -5.04
C SER A 366 51.03 30.02 -4.85
N MET A 367 50.04 29.25 -4.38
CA MET A 367 48.64 29.73 -4.25
C MET A 367 47.93 29.31 -2.96
N GLU A 368 47.00 30.15 -2.49
CA GLU A 368 46.14 29.94 -1.32
C GLU A 368 45.14 28.77 -1.48
N GLU A 369 44.77 28.15 -0.35
CA GLU A 369 44.18 26.81 -0.20
C GLU A 369 42.82 26.53 -0.88
N ASP A 370 42.11 27.51 -1.47
CA ASP A 370 40.71 27.31 -1.92
C ASP A 370 40.35 27.89 -3.30
N HIS A 371 41.19 27.65 -4.32
CA HIS A 371 40.96 28.13 -5.69
C HIS A 371 39.88 27.30 -6.47
N PRO A 372 38.85 27.91 -7.09
CA PRO A 372 37.76 27.21 -7.80
C PRO A 372 38.21 26.31 -8.96
N GLU A 373 39.34 26.65 -9.59
CA GLU A 373 39.92 25.93 -10.71
C GLU A 373 40.51 24.58 -10.29
N LYS A 374 41.03 24.48 -9.05
CA LYS A 374 41.49 23.23 -8.43
C LYS A 374 40.35 22.23 -8.28
N LYS A 375 39.20 22.67 -7.77
CA LYS A 375 37.98 21.84 -7.65
C LYS A 375 37.47 21.36 -9.03
N LYS A 376 37.62 22.19 -10.07
CA LYS A 376 37.25 21.84 -11.44
C LYS A 376 38.20 20.80 -12.05
N ILE A 377 39.52 20.99 -11.95
CA ILE A 377 40.53 20.04 -12.46
C ILE A 377 40.43 18.68 -11.73
N GLN A 378 40.28 18.70 -10.41
CA GLN A 378 40.05 17.48 -9.61
C GLN A 378 38.75 16.76 -10.01
N LYS A 379 37.70 17.51 -10.37
CA LYS A 379 36.44 16.94 -10.87
C LYS A 379 36.62 16.33 -12.25
N GLU A 380 37.25 17.03 -13.20
CA GLU A 380 37.56 16.53 -14.54
C GLU A 380 38.42 15.25 -14.49
N TYR A 381 39.44 15.21 -13.63
CA TYR A 381 40.24 14.01 -13.38
C TYR A 381 39.41 12.87 -12.78
N LYS A 382 38.57 13.13 -11.77
CA LYS A 382 37.69 12.11 -11.18
C LYS A 382 36.69 11.56 -12.21
N GLU A 383 36.15 12.40 -13.09
CA GLU A 383 35.24 11.99 -14.16
C GLU A 383 35.97 11.14 -15.21
N ALA A 384 37.18 11.53 -15.64
CA ALA A 384 38.00 10.76 -16.55
C ALA A 384 38.45 9.41 -15.94
N LEU A 385 38.86 9.41 -14.67
CA LEU A 385 39.20 8.21 -13.92
C LEU A 385 38.00 7.26 -13.77
N SER A 386 36.81 7.80 -13.54
CA SER A 386 35.58 7.01 -13.48
C SER A 386 35.20 6.41 -14.84
N ALA A 387 35.50 7.11 -15.94
CA ALA A 387 35.20 6.65 -17.30
C ALA A 387 36.06 5.45 -17.74
N LEU A 388 37.25 5.28 -17.17
CA LEU A 388 38.09 4.09 -17.36
C LEU A 388 37.42 2.81 -16.85
N ASN A 389 36.55 2.91 -15.84
CA ASN A 389 35.82 1.81 -15.20
C ASN A 389 36.70 0.56 -14.97
N ARG A 390 37.93 0.79 -14.49
CA ARG A 390 38.99 -0.22 -14.36
C ARG A 390 38.57 -1.40 -13.49
N LYS A 391 39.21 -2.54 -13.73
CA LYS A 391 39.16 -3.72 -12.87
C LYS A 391 39.92 -3.44 -11.57
N VAL A 392 39.28 -3.62 -10.43
CA VAL A 392 39.83 -3.43 -9.08
C VAL A 392 39.53 -4.63 -8.20
N LYS A 393 40.28 -4.79 -7.11
CA LYS A 393 40.04 -5.82 -6.08
C LYS A 393 39.08 -5.26 -5.02
N ASP A 394 37.93 -5.89 -4.86
CA ASP A 394 36.96 -5.57 -3.81
C ASP A 394 37.15 -6.50 -2.60
N HIS A 395 36.98 -5.97 -1.39
CA HIS A 395 37.13 -6.70 -0.13
C HIS A 395 36.10 -6.24 0.91
N ASP A 396 35.95 -7.02 1.97
CA ASP A 396 35.19 -6.62 3.15
C ASP A 396 35.97 -5.63 4.01
N HIS A 397 35.34 -4.50 4.35
CA HIS A 397 35.93 -3.51 5.26
C HIS A 397 35.83 -3.91 6.73
N ILE A 398 35.10 -4.98 7.08
CA ILE A 398 34.95 -5.47 8.46
C ILE A 398 35.98 -6.55 8.79
N ASN A 399 36.10 -7.60 7.97
CA ASN A 399 37.05 -8.70 8.21
C ASN A 399 38.23 -8.75 7.22
N GLY A 400 38.28 -7.87 6.23
CA GLY A 400 39.38 -7.79 5.26
C GLY A 400 39.27 -8.75 4.08
N ASN A 401 38.38 -9.74 4.12
CA ASN A 401 38.37 -10.83 3.13
C ASN A 401 38.10 -10.33 1.71
N TYR A 402 38.93 -10.77 0.76
CA TYR A 402 38.75 -10.52 -0.66
C TYR A 402 37.44 -11.14 -1.17
N ARG A 403 36.64 -10.34 -1.87
CA ARG A 403 35.33 -10.77 -2.40
C ARG A 403 35.36 -11.07 -3.89
N GLY A 404 36.17 -10.33 -4.64
CA GLY A 404 36.29 -10.57 -6.07
C GLY A 404 36.72 -9.36 -6.90
N PRO A 405 36.85 -9.58 -8.22
CA PRO A 405 37.18 -8.54 -9.19
C PRO A 405 35.95 -7.67 -9.47
N ALA A 406 36.09 -6.37 -9.27
CA ALA A 406 35.01 -5.40 -9.41
C ALA A 406 35.33 -4.32 -10.44
N HIS A 407 34.32 -3.69 -11.02
CA HIS A 407 34.51 -2.39 -11.65
C HIS A 407 34.79 -1.35 -10.55
N ASP A 408 35.69 -0.40 -10.77
CA ASP A 408 35.98 0.70 -9.83
C ASP A 408 34.70 1.43 -9.39
N SER A 409 33.77 1.67 -10.32
CA SER A 409 32.47 2.28 -10.04
C SER A 409 31.53 1.38 -9.23
N CYS A 410 31.62 0.06 -9.37
CA CYS A 410 30.82 -0.89 -8.60
C CYS A 410 31.39 -1.06 -7.18
N ASN A 411 32.71 -1.18 -7.03
CA ASN A 411 33.41 -1.25 -5.76
C ASN A 411 33.06 -0.05 -4.86
N LYS A 412 33.08 1.17 -5.43
CA LYS A 412 32.70 2.40 -4.71
C LYS A 412 31.27 2.37 -4.15
N LYS A 413 30.34 1.62 -4.75
CA LYS A 413 28.95 1.51 -4.26
C LYS A 413 28.82 0.61 -3.03
N LEU A 414 29.81 -0.25 -2.78
CA LEU A 414 29.85 -1.19 -1.65
C LEU A 414 30.73 -0.68 -0.50
N ARG A 415 31.26 0.54 -0.62
CA ARG A 415 32.08 1.15 0.41
C ARG A 415 31.29 1.31 1.70
N ILE A 416 31.90 0.84 2.79
CA ILE A 416 31.46 1.10 4.16
C ILE A 416 32.26 2.32 4.63
N GLY A 417 31.57 3.29 5.21
CA GLY A 417 32.18 4.51 5.73
C GLY A 417 31.51 4.94 7.02
N SER A 418 32.29 5.52 7.93
CA SER A 418 31.87 5.94 9.28
C SER A 418 30.68 6.90 9.29
N PHE A 419 30.54 7.77 8.30
CA PHE A 419 29.41 8.72 8.20
C PHE A 419 28.38 8.38 7.09
N GLU A 420 28.67 7.36 6.28
CA GLU A 420 27.85 7.00 5.11
C GLU A 420 27.01 5.72 5.33
N THR A 421 27.35 4.92 6.33
CA THR A 421 26.70 3.64 6.61
C THR A 421 25.50 3.85 7.51
N LYS A 422 24.32 3.45 7.04
CA LYS A 422 23.10 3.57 7.84
C LYS A 422 23.06 2.47 8.90
N VAL A 423 22.85 2.85 10.15
CA VAL A 423 22.71 1.93 11.29
C VAL A 423 21.22 1.65 11.51
N PRO A 424 20.70 0.46 11.17
CA PRO A 424 19.31 0.08 11.36
C PRO A 424 18.99 -0.15 12.84
N LEU A 425 17.95 0.53 13.32
CA LEU A 425 17.33 0.37 14.63
C LEU A 425 16.02 -0.37 14.44
N ILE A 426 15.97 -1.63 14.86
CA ILE A 426 14.91 -2.58 14.53
C ILE A 426 14.10 -2.89 15.78
N CYS A 427 12.82 -2.53 15.78
CA CYS A 427 11.85 -3.00 16.76
C CYS A 427 10.66 -3.65 16.05
N HIS A 428 9.88 -4.43 16.80
CA HIS A 428 8.74 -5.15 16.26
C HIS A 428 7.47 -4.29 16.32
N ASN A 429 6.83 -4.02 15.19
CA ASN A 429 5.65 -3.17 15.07
C ASN A 429 5.90 -1.67 15.40
N PHE A 430 7.11 -1.17 15.09
CA PHE A 430 7.51 0.23 15.20
C PHE A 430 6.41 1.21 14.76
N ARG A 431 5.91 1.05 13.53
CA ARG A 431 4.94 1.97 12.90
C ARG A 431 3.60 2.00 13.64
N GLY A 432 3.27 0.91 14.33
CA GLY A 432 1.98 0.72 14.99
C GLY A 432 1.95 1.16 16.44
N TYR A 433 3.11 1.15 17.13
CA TYR A 433 3.20 1.31 18.57
C TYR A 433 4.41 2.18 18.98
N ASP A 434 5.63 1.65 19.00
CA ASP A 434 6.83 2.26 19.61
C ASP A 434 7.29 3.58 18.97
N SER A 435 6.98 3.79 17.69
CA SER A 435 7.24 5.07 17.03
C SER A 435 6.47 6.23 17.67
N HIS A 436 5.32 5.97 18.30
CA HIS A 436 4.53 7.03 18.93
C HIS A 436 5.25 7.64 20.15
N PRO A 437 5.57 6.89 21.22
CA PRO A 437 6.30 7.47 22.35
C PRO A 437 7.67 8.01 21.95
N LEU A 438 8.40 7.36 21.03
CA LEU A 438 9.68 7.87 20.53
C LEU A 438 9.58 9.28 19.92
N MET A 439 8.48 9.60 19.23
CA MET A 439 8.28 10.92 18.63
C MET A 439 8.23 12.06 19.65
N LYS A 440 8.00 11.76 20.94
CA LYS A 440 8.06 12.74 22.03
C LYS A 440 9.49 13.17 22.40
N VAL A 441 10.49 12.36 22.05
CA VAL A 441 11.90 12.62 22.39
C VAL A 441 12.80 12.70 21.15
N VAL A 442 12.27 12.48 19.94
CA VAL A 442 13.09 12.46 18.72
C VAL A 442 13.76 13.81 18.40
N SER A 443 13.25 14.92 18.93
CA SER A 443 13.88 16.24 18.84
C SER A 443 15.23 16.31 19.58
N LYS A 444 15.40 15.49 20.62
CA LYS A 444 16.58 15.45 21.49
C LYS A 444 17.80 14.82 20.83
N PHE A 445 17.65 14.05 19.76
CA PHE A 445 18.79 13.57 18.97
C PHE A 445 19.58 14.77 18.42
N THR A 446 20.91 14.68 18.45
CA THR A 446 21.86 15.68 17.95
C THR A 446 21.86 15.84 16.43
N ALA A 447 21.34 14.85 15.69
CA ALA A 447 21.38 14.86 14.23
C ALA A 447 20.51 15.97 13.60
N ASP A 448 21.10 16.83 12.77
CA ASP A 448 20.39 17.94 12.12
C ASP A 448 19.21 17.51 11.22
N LYS A 449 19.29 16.32 10.62
CA LYS A 449 18.38 15.89 9.56
C LYS A 449 17.46 14.76 9.99
N LEU A 450 16.17 15.08 10.06
CA LEU A 450 15.06 14.13 10.22
C LEU A 450 14.40 13.87 8.86
N ASN A 451 14.34 12.61 8.44
CA ASN A 451 13.55 12.20 7.27
C ASN A 451 12.57 11.10 7.66
N CYS A 452 11.41 11.07 7.03
CA CYS A 452 10.45 9.99 7.25
C CYS A 452 9.85 9.49 5.93
N ILE A 453 9.34 8.26 5.98
CA ILE A 453 8.45 7.71 4.95
C ILE A 453 7.05 7.65 5.56
N PRO A 454 6.22 8.69 5.38
CA PRO A 454 4.92 8.77 6.05
C PRO A 454 3.89 7.84 5.41
N GLU A 455 3.04 7.27 6.25
CA GLU A 455 1.76 6.66 5.85
C GLU A 455 0.59 7.63 6.08
N ASN A 456 0.65 8.39 7.16
CA ASN A 456 -0.18 9.56 7.43
C ASN A 456 0.65 10.57 8.25
N ILE A 457 0.07 11.70 8.64
CA ILE A 457 0.79 12.75 9.38
C ILE A 457 1.34 12.30 10.75
N GLY A 458 0.80 11.24 11.35
CA GLY A 458 1.23 10.72 12.66
C GLY A 458 1.73 9.27 12.65
N LYS A 459 1.91 8.64 11.47
CA LYS A 459 2.44 7.27 11.35
C LYS A 459 3.48 7.19 10.23
N TYR A 460 4.63 6.61 10.55
CA TYR A 460 5.80 6.56 9.67
C TYR A 460 6.24 5.11 9.43
N LYS A 461 6.42 4.72 8.17
CA LYS A 461 6.90 3.37 7.79
C LYS A 461 8.38 3.17 8.09
N ALA A 462 9.15 4.25 8.04
CA ALA A 462 10.55 4.30 8.44
C ALA A 462 10.90 5.75 8.74
N MET A 463 11.94 5.92 9.55
CA MET A 463 12.47 7.23 9.93
C MET A 463 13.99 7.18 9.91
N ASP A 464 14.60 8.20 9.33
CA ASP A 464 16.05 8.39 9.37
C ASP A 464 16.34 9.60 10.27
N VAL A 465 17.13 9.39 11.31
CA VAL A 465 17.66 10.41 12.21
C VAL A 465 19.17 10.43 12.05
N GLY A 466 19.68 11.31 11.18
CA GLY A 466 21.08 11.26 10.77
C GLY A 466 21.45 9.91 10.13
N GLN A 467 22.36 9.16 10.76
CA GLN A 467 22.80 7.82 10.33
C GLN A 467 21.88 6.70 10.82
N LEU A 468 21.10 6.94 11.88
CA LEU A 468 20.17 5.96 12.42
C LEU A 468 18.98 5.80 11.49
N ARG A 469 18.55 4.55 11.28
CA ARG A 469 17.36 4.22 10.49
C ARG A 469 16.43 3.33 11.30
N PHE A 470 15.33 3.89 11.76
CA PHE A 470 14.28 3.14 12.44
C PHE A 470 13.50 2.29 11.44
N LEU A 471 13.50 0.98 11.69
CA LEU A 471 12.86 -0.05 10.89
C LEU A 471 11.86 -0.84 11.73
N ASP A 472 10.81 -1.28 11.06
CA ASP A 472 9.78 -2.15 11.63
C ASP A 472 10.00 -3.58 11.16
N SER A 473 10.38 -4.49 12.06
CA SER A 473 10.55 -5.90 11.69
C SER A 473 9.25 -6.55 11.23
N PHE A 474 8.08 -6.04 11.65
CA PHE A 474 6.76 -6.53 11.20
C PHE A 474 6.49 -6.23 9.71
N GLN A 475 7.15 -5.22 9.13
CA GLN A 475 7.09 -4.96 7.68
C GLN A 475 7.92 -5.93 6.85
N HIS A 476 8.76 -6.74 7.50
CA HIS A 476 9.51 -7.84 6.90
C HIS A 476 8.88 -9.20 7.21
N MET A 477 8.50 -9.41 8.47
CA MET A 477 7.93 -10.64 9.01
C MET A 477 6.57 -10.32 9.66
N ALA A 478 5.50 -10.34 8.86
CA ALA A 478 4.17 -9.87 9.26
C ALA A 478 3.40 -10.84 10.18
N MET A 479 4.00 -11.16 11.32
CA MET A 479 3.50 -12.07 12.36
C MET A 479 3.92 -11.55 13.73
N GLY A 480 3.20 -11.95 14.78
CA GLY A 480 3.65 -11.66 16.15
C GLY A 480 4.95 -12.38 16.47
N LEU A 481 5.77 -11.78 17.33
CA LEU A 481 7.06 -12.33 17.77
C LEU A 481 6.90 -13.73 18.38
N ASP A 482 5.82 -13.98 19.12
CA ASP A 482 5.45 -15.29 19.66
C ASP A 482 5.50 -16.40 18.61
N LYS A 483 4.90 -16.13 17.44
CA LYS A 483 4.85 -17.11 16.35
C LYS A 483 6.17 -17.23 15.62
N LEU A 484 6.91 -16.13 15.47
CA LEU A 484 8.21 -16.14 14.80
C LEU A 484 9.21 -16.97 15.59
N VAL A 485 9.22 -16.82 16.92
CA VAL A 485 10.05 -17.62 17.82
C VAL A 485 9.62 -19.08 17.80
N ALA A 486 8.30 -19.37 17.84
CA ALA A 486 7.80 -20.73 17.71
C ALA A 486 8.24 -21.42 16.41
N CYS A 487 8.37 -20.69 15.29
CA CYS A 487 8.90 -21.25 14.04
C CYS A 487 10.38 -21.63 14.10
N LEU A 488 11.16 -21.08 15.02
CA LEU A 488 12.54 -21.50 15.24
C LEU A 488 12.60 -22.83 16.01
N GLY A 489 11.60 -23.15 16.83
CA GLY A 489 11.56 -24.34 17.68
C GLY A 489 12.44 -24.17 18.93
N GLU A 490 12.83 -25.25 19.59
CA GLU A 490 13.64 -25.21 20.82
C GLU A 490 15.14 -25.50 20.57
N ASN A 491 15.64 -25.28 19.35
CA ASN A 491 17.05 -25.55 19.00
C ASN A 491 17.96 -24.38 19.44
N PRO A 492 18.90 -24.57 20.39
CA PRO A 492 19.83 -23.53 20.83
C PRO A 492 20.65 -22.88 19.69
N GLU A 493 20.95 -23.62 18.62
CA GLU A 493 21.71 -23.11 17.47
C GLU A 493 20.98 -21.98 16.72
N LYS A 494 19.65 -21.89 16.87
CA LYS A 494 18.84 -20.82 16.29
C LYS A 494 18.70 -19.61 17.21
N PHE A 495 19.18 -19.71 18.46
CA PHE A 495 19.17 -18.63 19.45
C PHE A 495 20.58 -18.28 19.96
N PRO A 496 21.60 -18.12 19.08
CA PRO A 496 22.97 -17.95 19.53
C PRO A 496 23.16 -16.68 20.36
N LEU A 497 22.42 -15.59 20.09
CA LEU A 497 22.53 -14.35 20.85
C LEU A 497 21.92 -14.52 22.24
N THR A 498 20.71 -15.08 22.33
CA THR A 498 20.05 -15.38 23.61
C THR A 498 20.91 -16.32 24.46
N VAL A 499 21.43 -17.39 23.86
CA VAL A 499 22.27 -18.37 24.55
C VAL A 499 23.55 -17.75 25.07
N LYS A 500 24.30 -17.01 24.24
CA LYS A 500 25.56 -16.37 24.64
C LYS A 500 25.31 -15.42 25.81
N HIS A 501 24.32 -14.54 25.67
CA HIS A 501 23.99 -13.51 26.66
C HIS A 501 23.67 -14.08 28.04
N PHE A 502 22.74 -15.04 28.12
CA PHE A 502 22.35 -15.61 29.41
C PHE A 502 23.39 -16.58 29.99
N THR A 503 24.23 -17.18 29.15
CA THR A 503 25.39 -17.97 29.62
C THR A 503 26.43 -17.06 30.28
N GLU A 504 26.70 -15.88 29.72
CA GLU A 504 27.60 -14.88 30.30
C GLU A 504 27.05 -14.33 31.63
N LYS A 505 25.72 -14.29 31.81
CA LYS A 505 25.06 -14.01 33.09
C LYS A 505 25.11 -15.17 34.10
N GLY A 506 25.71 -16.31 33.74
CA GLY A 506 25.89 -17.46 34.63
C GLY A 506 24.70 -18.42 34.69
N TYR A 507 23.72 -18.31 33.79
CA TYR A 507 22.59 -19.24 33.74
C TYR A 507 22.97 -20.55 33.04
N SER A 508 22.45 -21.67 33.55
CA SER A 508 22.61 -22.97 32.89
C SER A 508 21.72 -23.08 31.65
N MET A 509 22.12 -23.93 30.70
CA MET A 509 21.36 -24.17 29.47
C MET A 509 19.90 -24.60 29.74
N ASP A 510 19.64 -25.35 30.81
CA ASP A 510 18.28 -25.76 31.18
C ASP A 510 17.40 -24.59 31.65
N LYS A 511 18.00 -23.57 32.28
CA LYS A 511 17.29 -22.30 32.58
C LYS A 511 17.05 -21.52 31.28
N ILE A 512 18.06 -21.40 30.43
CA ILE A 512 18.00 -20.64 29.17
C ILE A 512 16.93 -21.19 28.22
N LYS A 513 16.77 -22.52 28.12
CA LYS A 513 15.73 -23.15 27.29
C LYS A 513 14.32 -22.68 27.62
N LEU A 514 14.04 -22.24 28.85
CA LEU A 514 12.74 -21.65 29.21
C LEU A 514 12.47 -20.33 28.47
N LEU A 515 13.52 -19.67 27.98
CA LEU A 515 13.46 -18.37 27.30
C LEU A 515 13.38 -18.50 25.76
N PHE A 516 13.36 -19.71 25.19
CA PHE A 516 13.17 -19.94 23.74
C PHE A 516 11.72 -19.81 23.27
N ARG A 517 10.92 -19.08 24.03
CA ARG A 517 9.56 -18.70 23.69
C ARG A 517 9.28 -17.32 24.24
N LYS A 518 8.36 -16.60 23.60
CA LYS A 518 7.90 -15.31 24.12
C LYS A 518 7.32 -15.51 25.53
N GLY A 519 7.75 -14.67 26.47
CA GLY A 519 7.21 -14.63 27.81
C GLY A 519 5.75 -14.18 27.83
N VAL A 520 5.13 -14.17 29.01
CA VAL A 520 3.74 -13.72 29.17
C VAL A 520 3.70 -12.56 30.16
N PHE A 521 2.93 -11.53 29.83
CA PHE A 521 2.92 -10.30 30.62
C PHE A 521 1.49 -9.81 30.90
N PRO A 522 1.13 -9.52 32.16
CA PRO A 522 -0.22 -9.08 32.55
C PRO A 522 -0.41 -7.58 32.30
N TYR A 523 -0.42 -7.16 31.04
CA TYR A 523 -0.46 -5.75 30.62
C TYR A 523 -1.54 -4.92 31.32
N ASP A 524 -2.79 -5.38 31.36
CA ASP A 524 -3.92 -4.66 31.98
C ASP A 524 -3.81 -4.51 33.51
N TRP A 525 -3.06 -5.39 34.18
CA TRP A 525 -2.80 -5.35 35.63
C TRP A 525 -1.60 -4.46 35.98
N THR A 526 -0.59 -4.39 35.10
CA THR A 526 0.61 -3.55 35.22
C THR A 526 0.29 -2.10 34.86
N ASN A 527 -0.52 -1.46 35.70
CA ASN A 527 -1.08 -0.12 35.49
C ASN A 527 -0.55 0.96 36.46
N ALA A 528 0.41 0.62 37.32
CA ALA A 528 1.02 1.52 38.29
C ALA A 528 2.44 1.04 38.68
N TRP A 529 3.30 1.96 39.13
CA TRP A 529 4.70 1.67 39.47
C TRP A 529 4.85 0.69 40.64
N GLU A 530 3.97 0.76 41.64
CA GLU A 530 4.00 -0.09 42.84
C GLU A 530 3.71 -1.57 42.51
N LYS A 531 3.33 -1.88 41.27
CA LYS A 531 3.18 -3.25 40.77
C LYS A 531 4.53 -3.93 40.61
N PHE A 532 5.60 -3.19 40.28
CA PHE A 532 6.94 -3.76 40.14
C PHE A 532 7.52 -4.19 41.49
N ASP A 533 7.13 -3.55 42.59
CA ASP A 533 7.57 -3.90 43.96
C ASP A 533 6.89 -5.15 44.52
N ARG A 534 5.94 -5.76 43.79
CA ARG A 534 5.21 -6.95 44.26
C ARG A 534 6.15 -8.14 44.30
N THR A 535 6.19 -8.83 45.43
CA THR A 535 7.07 -9.98 45.68
C THR A 535 6.47 -11.33 45.25
N SER A 536 5.38 -11.31 44.48
CA SER A 536 4.69 -12.51 43.99
C SER A 536 4.12 -12.29 42.60
N LEU A 537 4.11 -13.34 41.77
CA LEU A 537 3.41 -13.34 40.49
C LEU A 537 1.89 -13.14 40.69
N PRO A 538 1.21 -12.28 39.90
CA PRO A 538 -0.23 -12.09 40.03
C PRO A 538 -1.03 -13.37 39.72
N PRO A 539 -2.25 -13.52 40.26
CA PRO A 539 -3.12 -14.67 39.98
C PRO A 539 -3.55 -14.70 38.51
N ARG A 540 -3.83 -15.89 37.95
CA ARG A 540 -4.21 -16.09 36.53
C ARG A 540 -5.30 -15.13 36.01
N LYS A 541 -6.31 -14.83 36.84
CA LYS A 541 -7.41 -13.90 36.48
C LYS A 541 -6.94 -12.48 36.16
N ASP A 542 -5.80 -12.07 36.71
CA ASP A 542 -5.24 -10.73 36.51
C ASP A 542 -4.44 -10.63 35.19
N PHE A 543 -4.25 -11.75 34.48
CA PHE A 543 -3.70 -11.79 33.12
C PHE A 543 -4.78 -11.63 32.03
N TYR A 544 -6.04 -11.34 32.40
CA TYR A 544 -7.09 -11.08 31.41
C TYR A 544 -6.73 -9.86 30.55
N SER A 545 -6.78 -10.02 29.22
CA SER A 545 -6.51 -8.93 28.29
C SER A 545 -7.77 -8.33 27.70
N LEU A 546 -7.96 -7.01 27.88
CA LEU A 546 -9.05 -6.27 27.21
C LEU A 546 -8.89 -6.25 25.68
N LEU A 547 -7.64 -6.24 25.19
CA LEU A 547 -7.35 -6.14 23.77
C LEU A 547 -7.75 -7.41 22.99
N SER A 548 -7.49 -8.59 23.56
CA SER A 548 -7.89 -9.89 23.00
C SER A 548 -9.28 -10.32 23.46
N GLN A 549 -9.78 -9.79 24.58
CA GLN A 549 -10.99 -10.20 25.28
C GLN A 549 -10.95 -11.68 25.71
N GLN A 550 -9.80 -12.09 26.24
CA GLN A 550 -9.50 -13.47 26.64
C GLN A 550 -8.65 -13.50 27.92
N ASN A 551 -8.82 -14.55 28.72
CA ASN A 551 -7.86 -14.91 29.77
C ASN A 551 -6.62 -15.56 29.14
N ILE A 552 -5.50 -15.52 29.87
CA ILE A 552 -4.33 -16.35 29.55
C ILE A 552 -4.69 -17.84 29.62
N SER A 553 -4.05 -18.66 28.76
CA SER A 553 -4.20 -20.12 28.83
C SER A 553 -3.62 -20.67 30.13
N LYS A 554 -3.96 -21.91 30.46
CA LYS A 554 -3.45 -22.55 31.67
C LYS A 554 -1.95 -22.82 31.54
N GLU A 555 -1.54 -23.29 30.38
CA GLU A 555 -0.18 -23.68 30.01
C GLU A 555 0.76 -22.47 30.05
N ASP A 556 0.30 -21.32 29.53
CA ASP A 556 1.05 -20.07 29.54
C ASP A 556 1.23 -19.51 30.96
N TYR A 557 0.21 -19.64 31.81
CA TYR A 557 0.32 -19.24 33.21
C TYR A 557 1.25 -20.17 34.01
N GLU A 558 1.15 -21.48 33.79
CA GLU A 558 2.07 -22.47 34.39
C GLU A 558 3.52 -22.20 33.95
N HIS A 559 3.74 -21.82 32.70
CA HIS A 559 5.04 -21.40 32.21
C HIS A 559 5.57 -20.16 32.95
N ALA A 560 4.76 -19.11 33.15
CA ALA A 560 5.16 -17.95 33.94
C ALA A 560 5.54 -18.31 35.38
N GLN A 561 4.78 -19.21 36.02
CA GLN A 561 5.10 -19.71 37.36
C GLN A 561 6.44 -20.44 37.38
N LYS A 562 6.70 -21.27 36.36
CA LYS A 562 7.97 -21.98 36.20
C LYS A 562 9.13 -21.02 36.01
N VAL A 563 9.00 -19.99 35.17
CA VAL A 563 10.02 -18.95 34.98
C VAL A 563 10.28 -18.20 36.28
N TRP A 564 9.23 -17.74 36.96
CA TRP A 564 9.34 -17.06 38.26
C TRP A 564 10.14 -17.87 39.28
N GLN A 565 9.83 -19.16 39.41
CA GLN A 565 10.51 -20.05 40.35
C GLN A 565 11.95 -20.39 39.92
N THR A 566 12.17 -20.70 38.63
CA THR A 566 13.47 -21.17 38.12
C THR A 566 14.54 -20.08 38.16
N PHE A 567 14.13 -18.84 37.91
CA PHE A 567 15.02 -17.68 37.96
C PHE A 567 15.01 -16.96 39.31
N GLU A 568 14.34 -17.53 40.33
CA GLU A 568 14.38 -17.05 41.72
C GLU A 568 13.98 -15.57 41.87
N MET A 569 12.94 -15.16 41.12
CA MET A 569 12.46 -13.79 41.06
C MET A 569 12.01 -13.28 42.44
N LYS A 570 12.58 -12.16 42.89
CA LYS A 570 12.26 -11.51 44.17
C LYS A 570 11.14 -10.49 44.06
N SER A 571 11.00 -9.90 42.88
CA SER A 571 9.98 -8.88 42.59
C SER A 571 9.43 -9.05 41.17
N PHE A 572 8.22 -8.53 40.95
CA PHE A 572 7.64 -8.45 39.62
C PHE A 572 8.46 -7.54 38.70
N GLY A 573 9.21 -6.60 39.28
CA GLY A 573 10.21 -5.83 38.56
C GLY A 573 11.29 -6.72 37.91
N GLU A 574 11.91 -7.62 38.66
CA GLU A 574 12.91 -8.54 38.08
C GLU A 574 12.29 -9.41 36.96
N TYR A 575 11.03 -9.84 37.13
CA TYR A 575 10.30 -10.57 36.10
C TYR A 575 10.07 -9.74 34.83
N HIS A 576 9.70 -8.47 34.97
CA HIS A 576 9.57 -7.51 33.86
C HIS A 576 10.90 -7.33 33.12
N ASP A 577 11.99 -7.18 33.87
CA ASP A 577 13.32 -6.92 33.30
C ASP A 577 13.80 -8.12 32.47
N LEU A 578 13.61 -9.34 33.00
CA LEU A 578 13.87 -10.57 32.25
C LEU A 578 12.95 -10.70 31.02
N TYR A 579 11.68 -10.33 31.14
CA TYR A 579 10.71 -10.39 30.04
C TYR A 579 11.13 -9.48 28.87
N LEU A 580 11.42 -8.21 29.15
CA LEU A 580 11.81 -7.23 28.14
C LEU A 580 13.16 -7.58 27.50
N GLU A 581 14.14 -7.98 28.30
CA GLU A 581 15.45 -8.42 27.80
C GLU A 581 15.32 -9.65 26.88
N THR A 582 14.51 -10.64 27.28
CA THR A 582 14.26 -11.84 26.47
C THR A 582 13.56 -11.49 25.16
N ASP A 583 12.57 -10.58 25.18
CA ASP A 583 11.86 -10.15 23.97
C ASP A 583 12.80 -9.52 22.92
N VAL A 584 13.74 -8.67 23.35
CA VAL A 584 14.72 -8.05 22.46
C VAL A 584 15.71 -9.07 21.89
N LEU A 585 16.22 -9.99 22.71
CA LEU A 585 17.13 -11.04 22.27
C LEU A 585 16.46 -12.01 21.30
N LEU A 586 15.22 -12.42 21.58
CA LEU A 586 14.42 -13.25 20.69
C LEU A 586 14.16 -12.55 19.35
N LEU A 587 13.87 -11.24 19.35
CA LEU A 587 13.74 -10.46 18.13
C LEU A 587 15.06 -10.43 17.34
N ALA A 588 16.19 -10.24 18.02
CA ALA A 588 17.51 -10.25 17.41
C ALA A 588 17.79 -11.60 16.73
N ASP A 589 17.62 -12.71 17.44
CA ASP A 589 17.83 -14.06 16.91
C ASP A 589 16.91 -14.34 15.71
N VAL A 590 15.61 -14.04 15.81
CA VAL A 590 14.65 -14.18 14.70
C VAL A 590 15.09 -13.37 13.48
N PHE A 591 15.45 -12.10 13.66
CA PHE A 591 15.82 -11.24 12.54
C PHE A 591 17.18 -11.60 11.94
N MET A 592 18.13 -12.10 12.73
CA MET A 592 19.41 -12.58 12.22
C MET A 592 19.25 -13.88 11.42
N ASN A 593 18.43 -14.83 11.88
CA ASN A 593 18.06 -16.01 11.10
C ASN A 593 17.39 -15.60 9.77
N TYR A 594 16.48 -14.64 9.80
CA TYR A 594 15.85 -14.07 8.60
C TYR A 594 16.88 -13.42 7.66
N THR A 595 17.81 -12.64 8.21
CA THR A 595 18.86 -11.95 7.45
C THR A 595 19.77 -12.94 6.73
N ILE A 596 20.20 -14.00 7.41
CA ILE A 596 21.02 -15.08 6.84
C ILE A 596 20.26 -15.77 5.71
N MET A 597 19.00 -16.14 5.94
CA MET A 597 18.17 -16.76 4.90
C MET A 597 18.01 -15.85 3.68
N CYS A 598 17.78 -14.55 3.86
CA CYS A 598 17.69 -13.59 2.75
C CYS A 598 19.02 -13.42 1.99
N LEU A 599 20.15 -13.40 2.70
CA LEU A 599 21.47 -13.34 2.07
C LEU A 599 21.79 -14.63 1.29
N GLN A 600 21.39 -15.79 1.80
CA GLN A 600 21.60 -17.06 1.11
C GLN A 600 20.68 -17.23 -0.12
N ASP A 601 19.39 -16.91 0.03
CA ASP A 601 18.40 -17.16 -1.02
C ASP A 601 18.26 -16.05 -2.05
N ASP A 602 18.40 -14.79 -1.63
CA ASP A 602 18.22 -13.61 -2.48
C ASP A 602 19.55 -12.86 -2.70
N GLY A 603 20.55 -13.08 -1.84
CA GLY A 603 21.79 -12.30 -1.80
C GLY A 603 21.53 -10.82 -1.58
N LEU A 604 20.55 -10.50 -0.73
CA LEU A 604 20.17 -9.15 -0.32
C LEU A 604 19.93 -9.15 1.20
N ASP A 605 20.47 -8.15 1.89
CA ASP A 605 20.23 -7.96 3.31
C ASP A 605 18.95 -7.13 3.54
N PRO A 606 17.96 -7.64 4.30
CA PRO A 606 16.70 -6.97 4.57
C PRO A 606 16.85 -5.64 5.31
N SER A 607 17.93 -5.43 6.06
CA SER A 607 18.19 -4.24 6.88
C SER A 607 18.42 -2.97 6.04
N HIS A 608 18.69 -3.12 4.74
CA HIS A 608 18.74 -1.96 3.82
C HIS A 608 17.36 -1.53 3.32
N TYR A 609 16.34 -2.38 3.51
CA TYR A 609 15.00 -2.17 2.99
C TYR A 609 14.01 -1.81 4.10
N VAL A 610 13.06 -0.94 3.75
CA VAL A 610 11.96 -0.56 4.65
C VAL A 610 10.98 -1.72 4.89
N SER A 611 10.88 -2.64 3.93
CA SER A 611 9.89 -3.74 3.98
C SER A 611 10.29 -4.88 3.06
N ALA A 612 9.82 -6.10 3.37
CA ALA A 612 10.04 -7.29 2.56
C ALA A 612 9.59 -7.13 1.09
N PRO A 613 8.43 -6.51 0.76
CA PRO A 613 8.06 -6.31 -0.65
C PRO A 613 9.04 -5.47 -1.46
N GLY A 614 9.74 -4.50 -0.83
CA GLY A 614 10.79 -3.76 -1.51
C GLY A 614 11.97 -4.65 -1.89
N MET A 615 12.41 -5.47 -0.94
CA MET A 615 13.52 -6.41 -1.12
C MET A 615 13.19 -7.51 -2.14
N PHE A 616 12.05 -8.18 -2.01
CA PHE A 616 11.67 -9.28 -2.92
C PHE A 616 11.46 -8.82 -4.36
N ASN A 617 11.01 -7.59 -4.55
CA ASN A 617 10.93 -7.00 -5.88
C ASN A 617 12.32 -6.77 -6.51
N ASP A 618 13.31 -6.37 -5.71
CA ASP A 618 14.69 -6.25 -6.19
C ASP A 618 15.36 -7.63 -6.38
N SER A 619 15.05 -8.60 -5.51
CA SER A 619 15.44 -10.00 -5.68
C SER A 619 14.95 -10.57 -7.01
N LEU A 620 13.67 -10.34 -7.36
CA LEU A 620 13.10 -10.75 -8.65
C LEU A 620 13.89 -10.16 -9.84
N TYR A 621 14.20 -8.85 -9.83
CA TYR A 621 14.99 -8.26 -10.92
C TYR A 621 16.43 -8.76 -10.95
N LYS A 622 17.01 -9.04 -9.79
CA LYS A 622 18.37 -9.59 -9.67
C LYS A 622 18.43 -11.02 -10.23
N SER A 623 17.48 -11.87 -9.88
CA SER A 623 17.45 -13.27 -10.30
C SER A 623 17.06 -13.46 -11.75
N SER A 624 16.09 -12.67 -12.25
CA SER A 624 15.61 -12.77 -13.64
C SER A 624 16.52 -12.05 -14.64
N GLY A 625 17.34 -11.11 -14.19
CA GLY A 625 18.08 -10.20 -15.07
C GLY A 625 17.18 -9.30 -15.93
N ALA A 626 15.87 -9.25 -15.65
CA ALA A 626 14.91 -8.57 -16.51
C ALA A 626 15.10 -7.04 -16.50
N GLU A 627 15.09 -6.45 -17.70
CA GLU A 627 15.10 -5.01 -17.92
C GLU A 627 13.75 -4.57 -18.47
N LEU A 628 12.91 -3.98 -17.61
CA LEU A 628 11.59 -3.50 -18.00
C LEU A 628 11.65 -2.06 -18.50
N LYS A 629 11.12 -1.79 -19.68
CA LYS A 629 11.02 -0.43 -20.20
C LYS A 629 9.77 0.26 -19.68
N LEU A 630 9.98 1.28 -18.86
CA LEU A 630 8.96 2.16 -18.35
C LEU A 630 8.37 2.99 -19.48
N MET A 631 7.04 3.16 -19.43
CA MET A 631 6.33 4.00 -20.38
C MET A 631 6.87 5.43 -20.32
N THR A 632 7.03 6.06 -21.48
CA THR A 632 7.46 7.47 -21.59
C THR A 632 6.35 8.36 -22.14
N ASP A 633 5.24 7.76 -22.58
CA ASP A 633 4.02 8.43 -23.03
C ASP A 633 2.92 8.32 -21.96
N MET A 634 2.23 9.44 -21.71
CA MET A 634 1.21 9.52 -20.67
C MET A 634 -0.11 8.89 -21.10
N ASP A 635 -0.46 8.93 -22.39
CA ASP A 635 -1.72 8.37 -22.87
C ASP A 635 -1.67 6.84 -22.85
N GLU A 636 -0.52 6.26 -23.18
CA GLU A 636 -0.26 4.82 -22.98
C GLU A 636 -0.39 4.44 -21.51
N TYR A 637 0.21 5.24 -20.61
CA TYR A 637 0.09 5.02 -19.16
C TYR A 637 -1.36 5.05 -18.68
N LEU A 638 -2.13 6.07 -19.09
CA LEU A 638 -3.54 6.21 -18.70
C LEU A 638 -4.42 5.09 -19.26
N MET A 639 -4.13 4.63 -20.48
CA MET A 639 -4.82 3.48 -21.08
C MET A 639 -4.59 2.21 -20.25
N VAL A 640 -3.34 1.94 -19.84
CA VAL A 640 -3.01 0.82 -18.95
C VAL A 640 -3.69 1.00 -17.57
N GLU A 641 -3.61 2.18 -16.99
CA GLU A 641 -4.20 2.49 -15.68
C GLU A 641 -5.72 2.27 -15.67
N LYS A 642 -6.42 2.65 -16.74
CA LYS A 642 -7.85 2.38 -16.97
C LYS A 642 -8.16 0.87 -17.04
N GLY A 643 -7.21 0.07 -17.52
CA GLY A 643 -7.29 -1.38 -17.57
C GLY A 643 -7.14 -2.08 -16.21
N ILE A 644 -6.53 -1.43 -15.21
CA ILE A 644 -6.22 -2.05 -13.91
C ILE A 644 -7.48 -2.20 -13.04
N ARG A 645 -7.89 -3.47 -12.87
CA ARG A 645 -9.07 -3.88 -12.11
C ARG A 645 -8.72 -5.05 -11.19
N GLY A 646 -8.90 -4.85 -9.88
CA GLY A 646 -8.51 -5.83 -8.84
C GLY A 646 -9.29 -7.16 -8.87
N GLY A 647 -9.09 -7.97 -7.84
CA GLY A 647 -9.83 -9.22 -7.63
C GLY A 647 -11.34 -9.01 -7.52
N MET A 648 -12.11 -9.98 -8.00
CA MET A 648 -13.57 -9.92 -8.01
C MET A 648 -14.14 -10.37 -6.67
N THR A 649 -15.03 -9.59 -6.08
CA THR A 649 -15.70 -9.99 -4.83
C THR A 649 -17.17 -9.61 -4.87
N MET A 650 -18.05 -10.61 -4.78
CA MET A 650 -19.50 -10.43 -4.76
C MET A 650 -20.25 -11.63 -4.17
N ALA A 651 -21.46 -11.37 -3.69
CA ALA A 651 -22.45 -12.39 -3.34
C ALA A 651 -23.50 -12.46 -4.46
N SER A 652 -23.48 -13.53 -5.26
CA SER A 652 -24.44 -13.76 -6.35
C SER A 652 -25.72 -14.44 -5.84
N HIS A 653 -25.63 -15.20 -4.75
CA HIS A 653 -26.78 -15.81 -4.07
C HIS A 653 -26.54 -15.81 -2.56
N ARG A 654 -27.47 -15.24 -1.78
CA ARG A 654 -27.18 -14.83 -0.39
C ARG A 654 -27.45 -15.91 0.67
N TYR A 655 -28.16 -16.98 0.29
CA TYR A 655 -28.40 -18.13 1.15
C TYR A 655 -28.51 -19.41 0.33
N ALA A 656 -27.93 -20.50 0.81
CA ALA A 656 -28.15 -21.83 0.24
C ALA A 656 -28.05 -22.90 1.34
N LYS A 657 -28.78 -24.00 1.13
CA LYS A 657 -28.74 -25.19 1.97
C LYS A 657 -28.55 -26.42 1.09
N ALA A 658 -27.68 -27.32 1.51
CA ALA A 658 -27.41 -28.58 0.82
C ALA A 658 -28.47 -29.63 1.19
N ASN A 659 -28.68 -30.60 0.30
CA ASN A 659 -29.56 -31.75 0.50
C ASN A 659 -28.82 -33.00 0.05
N ASN A 660 -28.09 -33.67 0.94
CA ASN A 660 -27.37 -34.90 0.65
C ASN A 660 -27.31 -35.78 1.90
N LEU A 661 -26.92 -37.05 1.74
CA LEU A 661 -26.85 -38.05 2.82
C LEU A 661 -26.00 -37.65 4.04
N LYS A 662 -25.13 -36.64 3.91
CA LYS A 662 -24.32 -36.12 5.02
C LYS A 662 -25.04 -35.04 5.84
N CYS A 663 -26.19 -34.56 5.38
CA CYS A 663 -27.03 -33.59 6.08
C CYS A 663 -28.04 -34.31 6.99
N PRO A 664 -28.22 -33.89 8.26
CA PRO A 664 -29.17 -34.54 9.17
C PRO A 664 -30.62 -34.51 8.71
N ASP A 665 -30.99 -33.50 7.95
CA ASP A 665 -32.33 -33.26 7.40
C ASP A 665 -32.41 -33.64 5.91
N TYR A 666 -31.61 -34.62 5.49
CA TYR A 666 -31.64 -35.15 4.12
C TYR A 666 -33.04 -35.64 3.75
N ASP A 667 -33.51 -35.18 2.60
CA ASP A 667 -34.79 -35.54 2.02
C ASP A 667 -34.57 -36.21 0.66
N SER A 668 -34.79 -37.53 0.62
CA SER A 668 -34.64 -38.34 -0.59
C SER A 668 -35.66 -38.02 -1.68
N SER A 669 -36.72 -37.25 -1.37
CA SER A 669 -37.68 -36.77 -2.37
C SER A 669 -37.18 -35.54 -3.15
N LYS A 670 -36.15 -34.86 -2.63
CA LYS A 670 -35.53 -33.69 -3.26
C LYS A 670 -34.24 -34.08 -3.98
N PRO A 671 -33.84 -33.34 -5.04
CA PRO A 671 -32.56 -33.58 -5.70
C PRO A 671 -31.37 -33.53 -4.73
N THR A 672 -30.39 -34.40 -4.96
CA THR A 672 -29.14 -34.40 -4.19
C THR A 672 -28.31 -33.18 -4.56
N THR A 673 -27.97 -32.36 -3.57
CA THR A 673 -27.28 -31.08 -3.76
C THR A 673 -26.15 -30.91 -2.75
N TRP A 674 -25.09 -30.26 -3.22
CA TRP A 674 -23.84 -30.05 -2.51
C TRP A 674 -23.48 -28.57 -2.50
N ILE A 675 -22.86 -28.12 -1.42
CA ILE A 675 -22.18 -26.82 -1.38
C ILE A 675 -20.68 -27.08 -1.33
N LEU A 676 -19.93 -26.45 -2.24
CA LEU A 676 -18.48 -26.51 -2.30
C LEU A 676 -17.87 -25.16 -1.96
N TYR A 677 -16.70 -25.17 -1.34
CA TYR A 677 -15.87 -23.99 -1.15
C TYR A 677 -14.47 -24.26 -1.71
N GLU A 678 -14.28 -23.87 -2.96
CA GLU A 678 -13.05 -24.13 -3.71
C GLU A 678 -12.20 -22.84 -3.80
N ASP A 679 -10.89 -22.98 -3.66
CA ASP A 679 -9.90 -21.89 -3.72
C ASP A 679 -8.77 -22.26 -4.70
N MET A 680 -8.42 -21.35 -5.61
CA MET A 680 -7.41 -21.62 -6.62
C MET A 680 -6.01 -21.45 -6.05
N ASN A 681 -5.19 -22.49 -6.17
CA ASN A 681 -3.81 -22.48 -5.69
C ASN A 681 -2.96 -21.41 -6.38
N ALA A 682 -2.55 -20.42 -5.59
CA ALA A 682 -1.58 -19.38 -5.96
C ALA A 682 -1.93 -18.68 -7.29
N LEU A 683 -3.19 -18.25 -7.45
CA LEU A 683 -3.73 -17.65 -8.67
C LEU A 683 -2.80 -16.61 -9.32
N TYR A 684 -2.37 -15.60 -8.57
CA TYR A 684 -1.47 -14.57 -9.10
C TYR A 684 -0.08 -15.12 -9.44
N SER A 685 0.44 -16.05 -8.64
CA SER A 685 1.73 -16.70 -8.93
C SER A 685 1.67 -17.51 -10.22
N GLY A 686 0.61 -18.29 -10.41
CA GLY A 686 0.37 -18.99 -11.66
C GLY A 686 0.29 -18.02 -12.84
N ALA A 687 -0.40 -16.89 -12.68
CA ALA A 687 -0.44 -15.89 -13.74
C ALA A 687 0.96 -15.37 -14.08
N MET A 688 1.81 -15.13 -13.07
CA MET A 688 3.20 -14.68 -13.26
C MET A 688 4.13 -15.72 -13.92
N THR A 689 3.78 -17.01 -13.97
CA THR A 689 4.59 -18.00 -14.73
C THR A 689 4.34 -17.95 -16.24
N GLN A 690 3.33 -17.21 -16.67
CA GLN A 690 2.99 -17.01 -18.08
C GLN A 690 3.88 -15.94 -18.72
N TYR A 691 3.80 -15.78 -20.05
CA TYR A 691 4.43 -14.67 -20.75
C TYR A 691 3.86 -13.34 -20.24
N MET A 692 4.75 -12.50 -19.72
CA MET A 692 4.45 -11.20 -19.14
C MET A 692 5.05 -10.10 -20.00
N PRO A 693 4.38 -8.93 -20.13
CA PRO A 693 4.94 -7.85 -20.92
C PRO A 693 6.25 -7.33 -20.33
N THR A 694 7.18 -6.92 -21.20
CA THR A 694 8.48 -6.33 -20.85
C THR A 694 8.60 -4.88 -21.28
N GLU A 695 7.97 -4.52 -22.41
CA GLU A 695 7.98 -3.18 -23.01
C GLU A 695 6.66 -2.90 -23.73
N ILE A 696 6.09 -1.70 -23.53
CA ILE A 696 5.08 -1.14 -24.45
C ILE A 696 5.82 -0.54 -25.65
N ILE A 697 5.58 -1.10 -26.84
CA ILE A 697 6.20 -0.63 -28.11
C ILE A 697 5.51 0.67 -28.57
N GLY A 698 4.20 0.74 -28.39
CA GLY A 698 3.40 1.92 -28.70
C GLY A 698 1.93 1.60 -28.96
N LYS A 699 1.15 2.66 -29.22
CA LYS A 699 -0.26 2.55 -29.64
C LYS A 699 -0.37 2.33 -31.15
N VAL A 700 -1.22 1.38 -31.55
CA VAL A 700 -1.55 1.07 -32.96
C VAL A 700 -3.02 1.40 -33.27
N GLY A 701 -3.30 1.76 -34.53
CA GLY A 701 -4.65 2.01 -35.03
C GLY A 701 -5.49 0.73 -35.11
N PRO A 702 -6.84 0.83 -35.23
CA PRO A 702 -7.72 -0.34 -35.27
C PRO A 702 -7.44 -1.26 -36.47
N GLU A 703 -7.04 -0.71 -37.62
CA GLU A 703 -6.63 -1.43 -38.83
C GLU A 703 -5.33 -2.23 -38.68
N GLU A 704 -4.48 -1.88 -37.71
CA GLU A 704 -3.21 -2.56 -37.42
C GLU A 704 -3.35 -3.63 -36.32
N VAL A 705 -4.51 -3.72 -35.66
CA VAL A 705 -4.77 -4.75 -34.65
C VAL A 705 -4.99 -6.07 -35.38
N PRO A 706 -4.15 -7.11 -35.15
CA PRO A 706 -4.37 -8.41 -35.76
C PRO A 706 -5.64 -9.05 -35.21
N ASP A 707 -6.09 -10.13 -35.85
CA ASP A 707 -7.16 -10.95 -35.26
C ASP A 707 -6.71 -11.47 -33.89
N ILE A 708 -7.29 -10.91 -32.84
CA ILE A 708 -6.97 -11.22 -31.45
C ILE A 708 -7.10 -12.72 -31.17
N GLN A 709 -8.01 -13.44 -31.84
CA GLN A 709 -8.19 -14.87 -31.63
C GLN A 709 -7.02 -15.72 -32.12
N THR A 710 -6.17 -15.21 -33.00
CA THR A 710 -5.05 -15.95 -33.61
C THR A 710 -3.74 -15.82 -32.83
N ILE A 711 -3.65 -14.89 -31.86
CA ILE A 711 -2.41 -14.61 -31.13
C ILE A 711 -2.12 -15.74 -30.13
N ALA A 712 -0.97 -16.39 -30.29
CA ALA A 712 -0.52 -17.44 -29.38
C ALA A 712 -0.18 -16.90 -27.97
N PRO A 713 -0.37 -17.68 -26.89
CA PRO A 713 -0.02 -17.27 -25.53
C PRO A 713 1.48 -17.00 -25.29
N ASP A 714 2.35 -17.60 -26.10
CA ASP A 714 3.82 -17.54 -26.06
C ASP A 714 4.42 -16.70 -27.21
N ALA A 715 3.59 -16.01 -27.97
CA ALA A 715 4.05 -15.09 -29.01
C ALA A 715 4.93 -14.00 -28.39
N GLU A 716 5.97 -13.56 -29.10
CA GLU A 716 6.85 -12.47 -28.63
C GLU A 716 6.10 -11.13 -28.49
N ILE A 717 5.04 -10.95 -29.28
CA ILE A 717 4.22 -9.74 -29.33
C ILE A 717 2.81 -10.02 -28.82
N GLY A 718 2.36 -9.21 -27.88
CA GLY A 718 0.98 -9.18 -27.39
C GLY A 718 0.32 -7.81 -27.57
N TYR A 719 -0.99 -7.77 -27.30
CA TYR A 719 -1.80 -6.56 -27.43
C TYR A 719 -2.70 -6.30 -26.21
N MET A 720 -2.88 -5.03 -25.85
CA MET A 720 -3.91 -4.56 -24.91
C MET A 720 -4.93 -3.72 -25.68
N PRO A 721 -5.94 -4.34 -26.31
CA PRO A 721 -6.92 -3.61 -27.11
C PRO A 721 -7.87 -2.75 -26.25
N GLU A 722 -8.29 -1.61 -26.82
CA GLU A 722 -9.41 -0.80 -26.33
C GLU A 722 -10.64 -1.09 -27.19
N VAL A 723 -11.66 -1.69 -26.59
CA VAL A 723 -12.80 -2.27 -27.31
C VAL A 723 -14.15 -1.89 -26.71
N ASP A 724 -15.19 -1.89 -27.53
CA ASP A 724 -16.56 -1.92 -27.04
C ASP A 724 -17.03 -3.37 -26.95
N LEU A 725 -17.60 -3.75 -25.79
CA LEU A 725 -18.08 -5.10 -25.52
C LEU A 725 -19.59 -5.08 -25.29
N GLU A 726 -20.28 -6.07 -25.85
CA GLU A 726 -21.69 -6.30 -25.62
C GLU A 726 -21.93 -7.77 -25.28
N VAL A 727 -22.72 -8.01 -24.23
CA VAL A 727 -23.21 -9.36 -23.90
C VAL A 727 -24.60 -9.50 -24.51
N PRO A 728 -24.82 -10.43 -25.45
CA PRO A 728 -26.15 -10.67 -26.02
C PRO A 728 -27.20 -11.03 -24.95
N ALA A 729 -28.43 -10.53 -25.10
CA ALA A 729 -29.51 -10.74 -24.12
C ALA A 729 -29.79 -12.21 -23.78
N HIS A 730 -29.65 -13.12 -24.76
CA HIS A 730 -29.84 -14.56 -24.55
C HIS A 730 -28.78 -15.18 -23.63
N LEU A 731 -27.59 -14.57 -23.52
CA LEU A 731 -26.52 -15.02 -22.62
C LEU A 731 -26.61 -14.38 -21.22
N HIS A 732 -27.55 -13.47 -20.96
CA HIS A 732 -27.64 -12.81 -19.66
C HIS A 732 -27.89 -13.79 -18.50
N ASN A 733 -28.67 -14.86 -18.73
CA ASN A 733 -28.89 -15.90 -17.72
C ASN A 733 -27.60 -16.71 -17.48
N PHE A 734 -26.87 -17.05 -18.55
CA PHE A 734 -25.59 -17.76 -18.46
C PHE A 734 -24.56 -16.96 -17.65
N PHE A 735 -24.52 -15.63 -17.88
CA PHE A 735 -23.64 -14.72 -17.16
C PHE A 735 -24.23 -14.13 -15.87
N ALA A 736 -25.41 -14.58 -15.43
CA ALA A 736 -26.09 -13.96 -14.28
C ALA A 736 -25.24 -14.09 -13.02
N ASP A 737 -24.71 -15.28 -12.77
CA ASP A 737 -23.95 -15.59 -11.56
C ASP A 737 -22.58 -14.92 -11.55
N TYR A 738 -21.83 -14.97 -12.66
CA TYR A 738 -20.43 -14.51 -12.72
C TYR A 738 -20.09 -13.63 -13.94
N PRO A 739 -20.68 -12.42 -14.07
CA PRO A 739 -20.54 -11.63 -15.30
C PRO A 739 -19.08 -11.28 -15.64
N LEU A 740 -18.74 -11.42 -16.92
CA LEU A 740 -17.41 -11.10 -17.47
C LEU A 740 -17.17 -9.57 -17.52
N ALA A 741 -15.91 -9.17 -17.76
CA ALA A 741 -15.50 -7.78 -17.98
C ALA A 741 -15.95 -6.79 -16.87
N PRO A 742 -15.43 -6.91 -15.64
CA PRO A 742 -15.81 -6.04 -14.53
C PRO A 742 -15.39 -4.59 -14.79
N GLU A 743 -16.03 -3.62 -14.15
CA GLU A 743 -15.71 -2.19 -14.31
C GLU A 743 -15.73 -1.45 -12.97
N LYS A 744 -14.93 -0.38 -12.87
CA LYS A 744 -14.99 0.56 -11.74
C LYS A 744 -16.03 1.61 -12.09
N GLN A 745 -17.08 1.71 -11.29
CA GLN A 745 -18.10 2.75 -11.46
C GLN A 745 -18.77 3.08 -10.13
N ILE A 746 -19.34 4.28 -10.07
CA ILE A 746 -20.27 4.67 -9.01
C ILE A 746 -21.62 4.05 -9.38
N VAL A 747 -22.23 3.32 -8.43
CA VAL A 747 -23.61 2.86 -8.58
C VAL A 747 -24.49 4.09 -8.35
N PRO A 748 -25.34 4.51 -9.30
CA PRO A 748 -26.30 5.58 -9.05
C PRO A 748 -27.45 5.10 -8.15
N GLU A 749 -28.09 6.02 -7.44
CA GLU A 749 -29.23 5.68 -6.55
C GLU A 749 -30.40 5.07 -7.32
N ASN A 750 -30.68 5.53 -8.55
CA ASN A 750 -31.73 4.96 -9.42
C ASN A 750 -31.42 3.55 -9.99
N TRP A 751 -30.26 2.97 -9.64
CA TRP A 751 -29.94 1.57 -9.91
C TRP A 751 -30.29 0.65 -8.75
N LEU A 752 -30.61 1.20 -7.56
CA LEU A 752 -30.98 0.39 -6.43
C LEU A 752 -32.22 -0.44 -6.74
N SER A 753 -32.25 -1.66 -6.20
CA SER A 753 -33.47 -2.45 -6.19
C SER A 753 -34.38 -1.96 -5.08
N LEU A 754 -35.68 -2.22 -5.19
CA LEU A 754 -36.65 -1.86 -4.16
C LEU A 754 -36.26 -2.41 -2.77
N TYR A 755 -35.63 -3.60 -2.72
CA TYR A 755 -35.06 -4.15 -1.49
C TYR A 755 -34.03 -3.19 -0.86
N ASN A 756 -33.06 -2.70 -1.64
CA ASN A 756 -32.01 -1.83 -1.15
C ASN A 756 -32.51 -0.41 -0.86
N GLU A 757 -33.42 0.13 -1.66
CA GLU A 757 -34.08 1.42 -1.40
C GLU A 757 -34.77 1.40 -0.03
N ARG A 758 -35.54 0.34 0.26
CA ARG A 758 -36.18 0.15 1.57
C ARG A 758 -35.16 0.13 2.71
N LEU A 759 -33.99 -0.50 2.54
CA LEU A 759 -32.95 -0.53 3.58
C LEU A 759 -32.26 0.81 3.78
N VAL A 760 -32.00 1.58 2.72
CA VAL A 760 -31.36 2.90 2.81
C VAL A 760 -32.26 3.90 3.54
N HIS A 761 -33.58 3.79 3.37
CA HIS A 761 -34.54 4.66 4.06
C HIS A 761 -34.98 4.15 5.44
N ASP A 762 -34.57 2.95 5.84
CA ASP A 762 -34.85 2.41 7.18
C ASP A 762 -33.85 2.97 8.21
N LYS A 763 -34.37 3.77 9.16
CA LYS A 763 -33.59 4.34 10.25
C LYS A 763 -32.85 3.28 11.10
N ALA A 764 -33.37 2.05 11.17
CA ALA A 764 -32.77 0.94 11.93
C ALA A 764 -31.62 0.24 11.20
N VAL A 765 -31.48 0.41 9.87
CA VAL A 765 -30.39 -0.13 9.05
C VAL A 765 -29.31 0.93 8.76
N GLY A 766 -29.43 2.08 9.44
CA GLY A 766 -28.56 3.23 9.34
C GLY A 766 -29.18 4.27 8.42
N GLY A 767 -29.82 5.28 9.02
CA GLY A 767 -30.27 6.50 8.33
C GLY A 767 -29.11 7.38 7.83
N GLU A 768 -28.11 6.77 7.20
CA GLU A 768 -26.98 7.44 6.56
C GLU A 768 -27.31 7.68 5.09
N LYS A 769 -26.91 8.85 4.57
CA LYS A 769 -27.00 9.20 3.15
C LYS A 769 -26.38 8.09 2.29
N TYR A 770 -27.05 7.76 1.18
CA TYR A 770 -26.51 6.91 0.12
C TYR A 770 -25.07 7.32 -0.22
N THR A 771 -24.09 6.46 0.09
CA THR A 771 -22.67 6.80 -0.08
C THR A 771 -22.22 6.51 -1.51
N THR A 772 -21.95 7.57 -2.26
CA THR A 772 -21.50 7.54 -3.67
C THR A 772 -19.99 7.27 -3.76
N GLY A 773 -19.61 6.00 -3.68
CA GLY A 773 -18.24 5.54 -3.88
C GLY A 773 -18.06 4.75 -5.17
N GLU A 774 -16.94 4.96 -5.88
CA GLU A 774 -16.53 4.10 -6.99
C GLU A 774 -16.21 2.70 -6.48
N LYS A 775 -16.79 1.67 -7.12
CA LYS A 775 -16.65 0.27 -6.73
C LYS A 775 -16.36 -0.58 -7.96
N LEU A 776 -15.57 -1.65 -7.79
CA LEU A 776 -15.44 -2.69 -8.80
C LEU A 776 -16.70 -3.56 -8.79
N ILE A 777 -17.45 -3.53 -9.89
CA ILE A 777 -18.71 -4.25 -10.06
C ILE A 777 -18.75 -5.02 -11.39
N GLN A 778 -19.54 -6.09 -11.40
CA GLN A 778 -19.74 -6.98 -12.55
C GLN A 778 -21.17 -6.75 -13.08
N THR A 779 -21.29 -6.11 -14.23
CA THR A 779 -22.57 -5.76 -14.85
C THR A 779 -22.64 -6.30 -16.28
N LEU A 780 -23.85 -6.49 -16.79
CA LEU A 780 -24.13 -6.87 -18.17
C LEU A 780 -24.40 -5.67 -19.09
N TYR A 781 -24.23 -4.44 -18.61
CA TYR A 781 -24.30 -3.27 -19.48
C TYR A 781 -23.22 -3.33 -20.56
N PRO A 782 -23.46 -2.79 -21.77
CA PRO A 782 -22.42 -2.63 -22.78
C PRO A 782 -21.22 -1.88 -22.21
N LYS A 783 -20.02 -2.37 -22.47
CA LYS A 783 -18.78 -1.71 -22.08
C LYS A 783 -18.30 -0.85 -23.23
N LYS A 784 -17.91 0.39 -22.93
CA LYS A 784 -17.34 1.32 -23.91
C LYS A 784 -15.88 1.59 -23.59
N ASN A 785 -15.04 1.60 -24.63
CA ASN A 785 -13.61 1.88 -24.50
C ASN A 785 -12.93 1.01 -23.42
N TYR A 786 -13.29 -0.27 -23.34
CA TYR A 786 -12.82 -1.22 -22.35
C TYR A 786 -11.41 -1.69 -22.72
N VAL A 787 -10.43 -1.36 -21.88
CA VAL A 787 -9.03 -1.82 -22.04
C VAL A 787 -8.86 -3.17 -21.37
N VAL A 788 -8.28 -4.14 -22.08
CA VAL A 788 -8.15 -5.53 -21.63
C VAL A 788 -6.91 -6.19 -22.24
N HIS A 789 -6.30 -7.13 -21.53
CA HIS A 789 -5.26 -7.98 -22.10
C HIS A 789 -5.82 -8.95 -23.16
N TYR A 790 -5.12 -9.15 -24.29
CA TYR A 790 -5.63 -9.97 -25.41
C TYR A 790 -6.12 -11.37 -24.97
N ARG A 791 -5.39 -12.06 -24.09
CA ARG A 791 -5.78 -13.40 -23.58
C ARG A 791 -7.12 -13.41 -22.83
N ALA A 792 -7.41 -12.37 -22.06
CA ALA A 792 -8.71 -12.26 -21.40
C ALA A 792 -9.82 -11.95 -22.42
N LEU A 793 -9.53 -11.14 -23.44
CA LEU A 793 -10.48 -10.86 -24.52
C LEU A 793 -10.78 -12.11 -25.36
N GLN A 794 -9.77 -12.92 -25.69
CA GLN A 794 -9.94 -14.21 -26.37
C GLN A 794 -10.94 -15.09 -25.62
N LEU A 795 -10.83 -15.16 -24.28
CA LEU A 795 -11.77 -15.90 -23.44
C LEU A 795 -13.18 -15.31 -23.47
N TYR A 796 -13.32 -13.98 -23.43
CA TYR A 796 -14.63 -13.33 -23.48
C TYR A 796 -15.33 -13.63 -24.81
N MET A 797 -14.61 -13.54 -25.93
CA MET A 797 -15.13 -13.86 -27.26
C MET A 797 -15.50 -15.35 -27.38
N LYS A 798 -14.67 -16.25 -26.82
CA LYS A 798 -14.95 -17.70 -26.76
C LYS A 798 -16.30 -18.00 -26.11
N PHE A 799 -16.70 -17.23 -25.08
CA PHE A 799 -17.99 -17.39 -24.40
C PHE A 799 -19.12 -16.53 -24.98
N GLY A 800 -18.96 -15.95 -26.17
CA GLY A 800 -20.03 -15.27 -26.90
C GLY A 800 -20.19 -13.78 -26.59
N VAL A 801 -19.27 -13.16 -25.85
CA VAL A 801 -19.23 -11.69 -25.73
C VAL A 801 -18.82 -11.09 -27.08
N LYS A 802 -19.63 -10.17 -27.59
CA LYS A 802 -19.39 -9.53 -28.89
C LYS A 802 -18.49 -8.31 -28.74
N VAL A 803 -17.45 -8.26 -29.56
CA VAL A 803 -16.67 -7.02 -29.77
C VAL A 803 -17.41 -6.20 -30.82
N THR A 804 -18.08 -5.13 -30.41
CA THR A 804 -18.85 -4.28 -31.34
C THR A 804 -17.97 -3.26 -32.06
N LYS A 805 -16.82 -2.91 -31.46
CA LYS A 805 -15.86 -1.96 -32.04
C LYS A 805 -14.47 -2.15 -31.43
N ILE A 806 -13.44 -2.05 -32.27
CA ILE A 806 -12.04 -1.92 -31.86
C ILE A 806 -11.64 -0.46 -32.10
N HIS A 807 -11.08 0.21 -31.09
CA HIS A 807 -10.61 1.60 -31.20
C HIS A 807 -9.10 1.70 -31.42
N GLY A 808 -8.37 0.60 -31.22
CA GLY A 808 -6.92 0.47 -31.31
C GLY A 808 -6.39 -0.43 -30.19
N ALA A 809 -5.06 -0.55 -30.09
CA ALA A 809 -4.42 -1.35 -29.04
C ALA A 809 -3.06 -0.78 -28.63
N LEU A 810 -2.60 -1.13 -27.42
CA LEU A 810 -1.19 -1.03 -27.09
C LEU A 810 -0.49 -2.33 -27.52
N LYS A 811 0.52 -2.21 -28.36
CA LYS A 811 1.39 -3.31 -28.77
C LYS A 811 2.54 -3.43 -27.77
N PHE A 812 2.86 -4.64 -27.32
CA PHE A 812 3.90 -4.86 -26.33
C PHE A 812 4.75 -6.11 -26.62
N GLN A 813 6.01 -6.10 -26.19
CA GLN A 813 6.85 -7.29 -26.13
C GLN A 813 6.55 -8.07 -24.84
N GLN A 814 6.63 -9.39 -24.88
CA GLN A 814 6.43 -10.25 -23.72
C GLN A 814 7.38 -11.45 -23.69
N SER A 815 7.70 -11.91 -22.49
CA SER A 815 8.53 -13.09 -22.25
C SER A 815 8.18 -13.71 -20.88
N PRO A 816 8.57 -14.96 -20.59
CA PRO A 816 8.28 -15.61 -19.31
C PRO A 816 9.31 -15.21 -18.22
N TRP A 817 9.71 -13.93 -18.14
CA TRP A 817 10.83 -13.47 -17.31
C TRP A 817 10.64 -13.65 -15.79
N MET A 818 9.42 -13.85 -15.31
CA MET A 818 9.12 -14.13 -13.90
C MET A 818 9.05 -15.63 -13.57
N LYS A 819 9.00 -16.50 -14.58
CA LYS A 819 8.64 -17.92 -14.43
C LYS A 819 9.57 -18.66 -13.48
N GLU A 820 10.88 -18.63 -13.76
CA GLU A 820 11.88 -19.37 -12.98
C GLU A 820 11.88 -18.94 -11.51
N TYR A 821 11.81 -17.63 -11.24
CA TYR A 821 11.74 -17.09 -9.87
C TYR A 821 10.53 -17.62 -9.11
N ILE A 822 9.35 -17.63 -9.74
CA ILE A 822 8.11 -18.07 -9.11
C ILE A 822 8.10 -19.59 -8.89
N GLU A 823 8.52 -20.37 -9.88
CA GLU A 823 8.57 -21.83 -9.81
C GLU A 823 9.59 -22.30 -8.76
N GLU A 824 10.75 -21.65 -8.68
CA GLU A 824 11.76 -21.97 -7.67
C GLU A 824 11.26 -21.68 -6.25
N ASN A 825 10.61 -20.54 -6.03
CA ASN A 825 10.01 -20.25 -4.72
C ASN A 825 8.90 -21.26 -4.37
N ILE A 826 8.11 -21.73 -5.34
CA ILE A 826 7.09 -22.78 -5.11
C ILE A 826 7.76 -24.10 -4.73
N ARG A 827 8.83 -24.48 -5.43
CA ARG A 827 9.61 -25.70 -5.13
C ARG A 827 10.20 -25.64 -3.73
N LYS A 828 10.89 -24.55 -3.38
CA LYS A 828 11.44 -24.33 -2.03
C LYS A 828 10.35 -24.33 -0.97
N ARG A 829 9.18 -23.74 -1.24
CA ARG A 829 8.01 -23.80 -0.34
C ARG A 829 7.51 -25.22 -0.11
N LYS A 830 7.50 -26.09 -1.14
CA LYS A 830 7.13 -27.51 -1.00
C LYS A 830 8.15 -28.26 -0.15
N ILE A 831 9.44 -28.01 -0.34
CA ILE A 831 10.52 -28.59 0.48
C ILE A 831 10.38 -28.15 1.94
N ALA A 832 10.17 -26.85 2.19
CA ALA A 832 9.96 -26.32 3.54
C ALA A 832 8.75 -27.01 4.22
N LYS A 833 7.63 -27.20 3.50
CA LYS A 833 6.48 -27.96 4.02
C LYS A 833 6.84 -29.41 4.37
N ALA A 834 7.60 -30.09 3.50
CA ALA A 834 8.00 -31.48 3.72
C ALA A 834 8.92 -31.64 4.93
N ASN A 835 9.75 -30.64 5.20
CA ASN A 835 10.69 -30.61 6.31
C ASN A 835 10.10 -30.04 7.62
N GLY A 836 8.84 -29.61 7.62
CA GLY A 836 8.22 -28.95 8.78
C GLY A 836 8.76 -27.54 9.07
N ASP A 837 9.46 -26.91 8.13
CA ASP A 837 9.97 -25.54 8.26
C ASP A 837 8.86 -24.52 8.01
N GLU A 838 8.10 -24.19 9.06
CA GLU A 838 7.00 -23.23 8.98
C GLU A 838 7.48 -21.84 8.52
N PHE A 839 8.66 -21.40 8.95
CA PHE A 839 9.23 -20.10 8.59
C PHE A 839 9.46 -20.01 7.08
N GLY A 840 10.14 -21.00 6.49
CA GLY A 840 10.36 -21.10 5.04
C GLY A 840 9.04 -21.14 4.26
N VAL A 841 8.03 -21.87 4.74
CA VAL A 841 6.71 -21.94 4.08
C VAL A 841 6.05 -20.57 3.94
N MET A 842 6.20 -19.72 4.96
CA MET A 842 5.65 -18.37 4.98
C MET A 842 6.49 -17.41 4.15
N TYR A 843 7.81 -17.52 4.26
CA TYR A 843 8.77 -16.73 3.50
C TYR A 843 8.55 -16.84 1.99
N TYR A 844 8.60 -18.05 1.43
CA TYR A 844 8.43 -18.26 -0.02
C TYR A 844 7.02 -17.89 -0.52
N LYS A 845 5.99 -18.02 0.35
CA LYS A 845 4.65 -17.53 0.03
C LYS A 845 4.63 -16.00 -0.10
N LEU A 846 5.28 -15.30 0.82
CA LEU A 846 5.33 -13.84 0.82
C LEU A 846 6.13 -13.31 -0.37
N LYS A 847 7.26 -13.94 -0.72
CA LYS A 847 8.07 -13.58 -1.90
C LYS A 847 7.22 -13.45 -3.16
N ASN A 848 6.44 -14.48 -3.48
CA ASN A 848 5.59 -14.49 -4.66
C ASN A 848 4.44 -13.47 -4.56
N ASN A 849 3.78 -13.34 -3.41
CA ASN A 849 2.67 -12.40 -3.26
C ASN A 849 3.11 -10.93 -3.30
N ALA A 850 4.31 -10.63 -2.81
CA ALA A 850 4.81 -9.27 -2.68
C ALA A 850 5.20 -8.63 -4.02
N VAL A 851 5.78 -9.40 -4.95
CA VAL A 851 6.24 -8.88 -6.24
C VAL A 851 5.08 -8.34 -7.08
N PHE A 852 3.93 -9.01 -7.08
CA PHE A 852 2.71 -8.56 -7.76
C PHE A 852 2.29 -7.16 -7.31
N GLY A 853 2.21 -6.94 -5.99
CA GLY A 853 1.77 -5.66 -5.43
C GLY A 853 2.69 -4.51 -5.81
N LYS A 854 4.00 -4.76 -5.96
CA LYS A 854 4.99 -3.74 -6.34
C LYS A 854 4.91 -3.31 -7.80
N GLN A 855 4.46 -4.17 -8.72
CA GLN A 855 4.27 -3.78 -10.12
C GLN A 855 3.14 -2.76 -10.29
N MET A 856 2.17 -2.70 -9.37
CA MET A 856 1.01 -1.80 -9.42
C MET A 856 1.04 -0.67 -8.39
N GLU A 857 2.21 -0.36 -7.83
CA GLU A 857 2.34 0.67 -6.80
C GLU A 857 1.90 2.05 -7.34
N ASN A 858 0.90 2.66 -6.69
CA ASN A 858 0.43 3.99 -7.06
C ASN A 858 1.26 5.07 -6.35
N VAL A 859 2.31 5.54 -7.03
CA VAL A 859 3.23 6.57 -6.55
C VAL A 859 2.56 7.91 -6.21
N ARG A 860 1.36 8.17 -6.74
CA ARG A 860 0.62 9.42 -6.51
C ARG A 860 -0.05 9.47 -5.13
N LYS A 861 -0.22 8.31 -4.48
CA LYS A 861 -0.70 8.21 -3.09
C LYS A 861 0.40 8.41 -2.05
N HIS A 862 1.66 8.51 -2.47
CA HIS A 862 2.75 8.72 -1.52
C HIS A 862 2.67 10.14 -0.96
N MET A 863 2.55 10.26 0.35
CA MET A 863 2.56 11.55 1.04
C MET A 863 3.96 12.16 1.09
N ARG A 864 4.04 13.48 1.32
CA ARG A 864 5.28 14.18 1.70
C ARG A 864 5.01 14.86 3.04
N VAL A 865 5.71 14.43 4.07
CA VAL A 865 5.69 15.02 5.39
C VAL A 865 7.14 15.37 5.73
N GLU A 866 7.38 16.61 6.14
CA GLU A 866 8.67 17.04 6.67
C GLU A 866 8.56 17.14 8.19
N LEU A 867 9.46 16.45 8.89
CA LEU A 867 9.57 16.53 10.35
C LEU A 867 10.63 17.58 10.66
N LEU A 868 10.24 18.61 11.39
CA LEU A 868 11.11 19.72 11.79
C LEU A 868 11.09 19.86 13.30
N ARG A 869 12.18 20.31 13.89
CA ARG A 869 12.16 20.75 15.29
C ARG A 869 11.34 22.03 15.38
N THR A 870 10.59 22.20 16.46
CA THR A 870 9.75 23.39 16.68
C THR A 870 10.57 24.69 16.64
N GLU A 871 11.85 24.61 17.03
CA GLU A 871 12.83 25.68 16.98
C GLU A 871 13.18 26.15 15.54
N GLU A 872 12.99 25.28 14.52
CA GLU A 872 13.22 25.60 13.10
C GLU A 872 12.10 26.49 12.51
N ASP A 873 11.57 27.46 13.28
CA ASP A 873 10.40 28.28 12.94
C ASP A 873 10.53 28.97 11.57
N LYS A 874 11.70 29.52 11.24
CA LYS A 874 11.95 30.13 9.90
C LYS A 874 11.69 29.15 8.75
N LYS A 875 12.05 27.88 8.92
CA LYS A 875 11.87 26.83 7.92
C LYS A 875 10.43 26.34 7.91
N ILE A 876 9.79 26.20 9.07
CA ILE A 876 8.36 25.92 9.20
C ILE A 876 7.55 26.99 8.47
N ARG A 877 7.76 28.28 8.75
CA ARG A 877 7.11 29.41 8.06
C ARG A 877 7.35 29.40 6.56
N ARG A 878 8.58 29.08 6.11
CA ARG A 878 8.90 28.93 4.69
C ARG A 878 8.13 27.79 4.03
N LEU A 879 7.94 26.67 4.71
CA LEU A 879 7.14 25.56 4.17
C LEU A 879 5.64 25.88 4.24
N ALA A 880 5.16 26.54 5.30
CA ALA A 880 3.77 26.97 5.44
C ALA A 880 3.38 28.03 4.40
N SER A 881 4.31 28.90 3.99
CA SER A 881 4.11 29.86 2.89
C SER A 881 4.19 29.23 1.49
N SER A 882 4.55 27.94 1.41
CA SER A 882 4.53 27.22 0.15
C SER A 882 3.08 26.97 -0.27
N PRO A 883 2.75 27.13 -1.56
CA PRO A 883 1.41 26.80 -2.09
C PRO A 883 1.10 25.30 -2.07
N LEU A 884 2.10 24.47 -1.77
CA LEU A 884 1.94 23.03 -1.63
C LEU A 884 1.65 22.64 -0.17
N PHE A 885 1.57 23.60 0.75
CA PHE A 885 1.24 23.35 2.13
C PHE A 885 -0.21 22.87 2.26
N VAL A 886 -0.41 21.77 2.99
CA VAL A 886 -1.75 21.24 3.31
C VAL A 886 -2.13 21.58 4.74
N GLY A 887 -1.17 21.44 5.65
CA GLY A 887 -1.39 21.57 7.08
C GLY A 887 -0.11 21.22 7.82
N PHE A 888 0.03 21.69 9.05
CA PHE A 888 1.07 21.21 9.96
C PHE A 888 0.41 20.65 11.21
N LYS A 889 1.19 19.90 11.97
CA LYS A 889 0.81 19.44 13.29
C LYS A 889 2.02 19.50 14.19
N ALA A 890 1.94 20.32 15.22
CA ALA A 890 2.91 20.31 16.31
C ALA A 890 2.57 19.13 17.24
N PHE A 891 3.60 18.40 17.66
CA PHE A 891 3.49 17.29 18.59
C PHE A 891 4.16 17.63 19.91
N GLU A 892 3.63 17.06 20.99
CA GLU A 892 4.28 17.02 22.28
C GLU A 892 5.70 16.42 22.10
N GLY A 893 6.74 17.15 22.49
CA GLY A 893 8.14 16.76 22.26
C GLY A 893 8.95 17.64 21.30
N GLY A 894 8.40 18.78 20.86
CA GLY A 894 9.18 19.77 20.09
C GLY A 894 9.42 19.40 18.63
N ILE A 895 8.52 18.59 18.04
CA ILE A 895 8.52 18.27 16.60
C ILE A 895 7.25 18.79 15.95
N THR A 896 7.42 19.45 14.81
CA THR A 896 6.34 19.88 13.92
C THR A 896 6.39 19.08 12.63
N ALA A 897 5.32 18.33 12.33
CA ALA A 897 5.13 17.67 11.05
C ALA A 897 4.42 18.59 10.07
N VAL A 898 5.08 18.92 8.96
CA VAL A 898 4.53 19.76 7.90
C VAL A 898 4.09 18.87 6.74
N HIS A 899 2.78 18.78 6.49
CA HIS A 899 2.21 18.03 5.38
C HIS A 899 2.21 18.89 4.10
N MET A 900 2.87 18.35 3.07
CA MET A 900 3.02 18.99 1.78
C MET A 900 2.42 18.13 0.66
N LEU A 901 1.75 18.77 -0.29
CA LEU A 901 1.41 18.19 -1.58
C LEU A 901 2.68 17.93 -2.41
N LYS A 902 2.61 16.91 -3.26
CA LYS A 902 3.64 16.65 -4.27
C LYS A 902 3.31 17.39 -5.55
N GLY A 903 3.95 18.55 -5.75
CA GLY A 903 3.75 19.35 -6.96
C GLY A 903 4.04 18.58 -8.26
N THR A 904 4.99 17.63 -8.23
CA THR A 904 5.31 16.74 -9.36
C THR A 904 5.47 15.30 -8.88
N VAL A 905 4.96 14.34 -9.65
CA VAL A 905 5.13 12.89 -9.38
C VAL A 905 5.59 12.18 -10.63
N THR A 906 6.72 11.46 -10.55
CA THR A 906 7.24 10.65 -11.66
C THR A 906 6.56 9.28 -11.69
N LEU A 907 5.91 8.94 -12.80
CA LEU A 907 5.20 7.66 -13.00
C LEU A 907 6.16 6.57 -13.46
N ASN A 908 7.00 6.08 -12.55
CA ASN A 908 8.12 5.18 -12.82
C ASN A 908 7.86 3.70 -12.45
N LYS A 909 6.62 3.25 -12.59
CA LYS A 909 6.22 1.88 -12.26
C LYS A 909 5.73 1.14 -13.52
N PRO A 910 6.14 -0.11 -13.76
CA PRO A 910 5.73 -0.90 -14.93
C PRO A 910 4.32 -1.48 -14.74
N ILE A 911 3.32 -0.60 -14.61
CA ILE A 911 1.94 -0.96 -14.24
C ILE A 911 1.25 -1.87 -15.26
N TYR A 912 1.78 -1.96 -16.50
CA TYR A 912 1.31 -2.86 -17.54
C TYR A 912 1.50 -4.34 -17.17
N VAL A 913 2.55 -4.67 -16.41
CA VAL A 913 2.77 -6.04 -15.89
C VAL A 913 1.63 -6.38 -14.92
N GLY A 914 1.33 -5.46 -14.01
CA GLY A 914 0.26 -5.64 -13.03
C GLY A 914 -1.13 -5.78 -13.66
N GLN A 915 -1.42 -5.01 -14.71
CA GLN A 915 -2.65 -5.20 -15.49
C GLN A 915 -2.72 -6.60 -16.11
N ALA A 916 -1.64 -7.06 -16.76
CA ALA A 916 -1.59 -8.37 -17.39
C ALA A 916 -1.83 -9.50 -16.37
N ILE A 917 -1.16 -9.46 -15.22
CA ILE A 917 -1.35 -10.42 -14.12
C ILE A 917 -2.82 -10.45 -13.68
N LEU A 918 -3.42 -9.28 -13.46
CA LEU A 918 -4.81 -9.16 -13.03
C LEU A 918 -5.79 -9.73 -14.07
N ASP A 919 -5.60 -9.46 -15.35
CA ASP A 919 -6.52 -9.90 -16.41
C ASP A 919 -6.38 -11.39 -16.69
N ILE A 920 -5.15 -11.93 -16.73
CA ILE A 920 -4.89 -13.36 -16.87
C ILE A 920 -5.48 -14.13 -15.68
N SER A 921 -5.32 -13.61 -14.46
CA SER A 921 -5.88 -14.24 -13.26
C SER A 921 -7.41 -14.33 -13.31
N LYS A 922 -8.10 -13.26 -13.73
CA LYS A 922 -9.56 -13.31 -13.93
C LYS A 922 -9.95 -14.32 -15.01
N ALA A 923 -9.19 -14.36 -16.11
CA ALA A 923 -9.43 -15.32 -17.20
C ALA A 923 -9.35 -16.77 -16.70
N MET A 924 -8.42 -17.10 -15.80
CA MET A 924 -8.33 -18.45 -15.21
C MET A 924 -9.58 -18.79 -14.37
N MET A 925 -10.02 -17.89 -13.50
CA MET A 925 -11.24 -18.09 -12.70
C MET A 925 -12.50 -18.22 -13.57
N TYR A 926 -12.62 -17.39 -14.61
CA TYR A 926 -13.71 -17.48 -15.57
C TYR A 926 -13.68 -18.76 -16.38
N ASN A 927 -12.49 -19.24 -16.78
CA ASN A 927 -12.36 -20.49 -17.52
C ASN A 927 -12.70 -21.70 -16.66
N PHE A 928 -12.39 -21.68 -15.35
CA PHE A 928 -12.86 -22.73 -14.44
C PHE A 928 -14.40 -22.75 -14.37
N TRP A 929 -15.04 -21.60 -14.15
CA TRP A 929 -16.49 -21.53 -14.03
C TRP A 929 -17.23 -21.82 -15.34
N TYR A 930 -16.87 -21.12 -16.43
CA TYR A 930 -17.57 -21.22 -17.71
C TYR A 930 -17.02 -22.27 -18.67
N GLY A 931 -15.77 -22.68 -18.50
CA GLY A 931 -15.13 -23.72 -19.31
C GLY A 931 -15.28 -25.12 -18.76
N TYR A 932 -15.57 -25.29 -17.45
CA TYR A 932 -15.73 -26.60 -16.82
C TYR A 932 -17.04 -26.74 -16.03
N ILE A 933 -17.29 -25.89 -15.02
CA ILE A 933 -18.47 -26.06 -14.14
C ILE A 933 -19.79 -25.92 -14.91
N LYS A 934 -19.97 -24.81 -15.65
CA LYS A 934 -21.20 -24.58 -16.40
C LYS A 934 -21.46 -25.61 -17.50
N PRO A 935 -20.47 -26.05 -18.31
CA PRO A 935 -20.68 -27.13 -19.27
C PRO A 935 -21.02 -28.50 -18.63
N ARG A 936 -20.49 -28.81 -17.44
CA ARG A 936 -20.76 -30.09 -16.76
C ARG A 936 -22.15 -30.14 -16.11
N TYR A 937 -22.57 -29.05 -15.48
CA TYR A 937 -23.78 -29.03 -14.64
C TYR A 937 -24.90 -28.11 -15.17
N GLU A 938 -24.64 -27.26 -16.15
CA GLU A 938 -25.63 -26.34 -16.75
C GLU A 938 -26.35 -25.46 -15.70
N ASP A 939 -27.68 -25.57 -15.61
CA ASP A 939 -28.54 -24.86 -14.65
C ASP A 939 -28.55 -25.50 -13.25
N LYS A 940 -27.95 -26.69 -13.10
CA LYS A 940 -27.76 -27.39 -11.82
C LYS A 940 -26.61 -26.84 -10.99
N ALA A 941 -25.80 -25.92 -11.52
CA ALA A 941 -24.76 -25.22 -10.79
C ALA A 941 -25.06 -23.73 -10.66
N ARG A 942 -24.89 -23.21 -9.43
CA ARG A 942 -25.02 -21.80 -9.08
C ARG A 942 -23.83 -21.30 -8.30
N LEU A 943 -23.32 -20.13 -8.67
CA LEU A 943 -22.31 -19.45 -7.85
C LEU A 943 -23.03 -18.74 -6.71
N LEU A 944 -22.62 -19.00 -5.47
CA LEU A 944 -23.16 -18.31 -4.30
C LEU A 944 -22.35 -17.05 -3.99
N TYR A 945 -21.02 -17.19 -4.01
CA TYR A 945 -20.10 -16.13 -3.60
C TYR A 945 -18.73 -16.32 -4.23
N THR A 946 -18.02 -15.21 -4.45
CA THR A 946 -16.61 -15.21 -4.85
C THR A 946 -15.83 -14.14 -4.09
N ASP A 947 -14.57 -14.46 -3.73
CA ASP A 947 -13.56 -13.49 -3.34
C ASP A 947 -12.22 -13.83 -3.98
N THR A 948 -11.91 -13.12 -5.06
CA THR A 948 -10.67 -13.16 -5.86
C THR A 948 -10.36 -14.50 -6.51
N ASP A 949 -9.87 -15.45 -5.73
CA ASP A 949 -9.37 -16.78 -6.09
C ASP A 949 -10.28 -17.90 -5.58
N SER A 950 -11.33 -17.56 -4.84
CA SER A 950 -12.25 -18.53 -4.26
C SER A 950 -13.69 -18.43 -4.78
N LEU A 951 -14.35 -19.59 -4.84
CA LEU A 951 -15.75 -19.76 -5.25
C LEU A 951 -16.49 -20.62 -4.23
N ILE A 952 -17.62 -20.12 -3.73
CA ILE A 952 -18.62 -20.92 -3.00
C ILE A 952 -19.72 -21.27 -4.00
N MET A 953 -19.93 -22.56 -4.25
CA MET A 953 -20.81 -23.05 -5.32
C MET A 953 -21.87 -23.97 -4.74
N TRP A 954 -23.08 -23.93 -5.31
CA TRP A 954 -24.13 -24.91 -5.06
C TRP A 954 -24.30 -25.74 -6.33
N ILE A 955 -24.27 -27.07 -6.20
CA ILE A 955 -24.31 -28.00 -7.32
C ILE A 955 -25.28 -29.15 -7.02
N GLU A 956 -26.21 -29.41 -7.93
CA GLU A 956 -27.05 -30.60 -7.92
C GLU A 956 -26.35 -31.73 -8.70
N THR A 957 -25.96 -32.79 -7.98
CA THR A 957 -25.30 -34.01 -8.50
C THR A 957 -25.42 -35.13 -7.45
N GLU A 958 -25.30 -36.39 -7.87
CA GLU A 958 -25.35 -37.54 -6.96
C GLU A 958 -24.15 -37.56 -6.01
N ASP A 959 -22.94 -37.46 -6.55
CA ASP A 959 -21.69 -37.51 -5.77
C ASP A 959 -20.64 -36.52 -6.31
N ILE A 960 -20.55 -35.37 -5.65
CA ILE A 960 -19.62 -34.32 -6.03
C ILE A 960 -18.15 -34.71 -5.82
N TYR A 961 -17.85 -35.62 -4.88
CA TYR A 961 -16.47 -36.03 -4.62
C TYR A 961 -15.99 -36.99 -5.70
N LYS A 962 -16.87 -37.86 -6.21
CA LYS A 962 -16.60 -38.66 -7.40
C LYS A 962 -16.38 -37.77 -8.62
N ASP A 963 -17.24 -36.79 -8.84
CA ASP A 963 -17.10 -35.83 -9.95
C ASP A 963 -15.74 -35.11 -9.94
N ARG A 964 -15.25 -34.75 -8.76
CA ARG A 964 -13.93 -34.13 -8.57
C ARG A 964 -12.78 -35.12 -8.81
N ALA A 965 -12.93 -36.36 -8.34
CA ALA A 965 -11.92 -37.42 -8.51
C ALA A 965 -11.66 -37.77 -9.98
N GLU A 966 -12.64 -37.57 -10.87
CA GLU A 966 -12.50 -37.77 -12.32
C GLU A 966 -11.58 -36.74 -12.99
N ARG A 967 -11.29 -35.60 -12.33
CA ARG A 967 -10.52 -34.47 -12.90
C ARG A 967 -9.40 -33.99 -11.98
N PRO A 968 -8.38 -34.83 -11.72
CA PRO A 968 -7.21 -34.45 -10.92
C PRO A 968 -6.35 -33.36 -11.59
N ASP A 969 -6.58 -33.09 -12.87
CA ASP A 969 -5.96 -31.99 -13.62
C ASP A 969 -6.62 -30.62 -13.36
N ILE A 970 -7.78 -30.59 -12.69
CA ILE A 970 -8.49 -29.37 -12.27
C ILE A 970 -8.51 -29.23 -10.75
N PHE A 971 -8.71 -30.33 -10.03
CA PHE A 971 -8.86 -30.31 -8.57
C PHE A 971 -7.60 -30.82 -7.86
N ASP A 972 -7.16 -30.08 -6.86
CA ASP A 972 -6.05 -30.46 -5.97
C ASP A 972 -6.56 -31.38 -4.85
N LEU A 973 -6.73 -32.66 -5.18
CA LEU A 973 -7.30 -33.66 -4.27
C LEU A 973 -6.34 -34.08 -3.14
N ASN A 974 -5.03 -33.97 -3.37
CA ASN A 974 -3.99 -34.34 -2.40
C ASN A 974 -3.39 -33.12 -1.68
N TYR A 975 -3.87 -31.91 -1.97
CA TYR A 975 -3.38 -30.65 -1.43
C TYR A 975 -1.88 -30.43 -1.74
N SER A 976 -1.45 -30.81 -2.96
CA SER A 976 -0.08 -30.64 -3.45
C SER A 976 0.33 -29.17 -3.53
N GLY A 977 -0.65 -28.27 -3.70
CA GLY A 977 -0.40 -26.86 -3.94
C GLY A 977 0.10 -26.56 -5.36
N ASP A 978 -0.21 -27.42 -6.33
CA ASP A 978 0.10 -27.19 -7.74
C ASP A 978 -0.69 -26.00 -8.29
N LEU A 979 -0.04 -25.25 -9.18
CA LEU A 979 -0.56 -23.99 -9.71
C LEU A 979 -1.90 -24.18 -10.43
N PHE A 980 -2.82 -23.24 -10.19
CA PHE A 980 -4.14 -23.16 -10.82
C PHE A 980 -5.13 -24.30 -10.51
N LEU A 981 -4.72 -25.32 -9.75
CA LEU A 981 -5.67 -26.33 -9.27
C LEU A 981 -6.58 -25.75 -8.19
N MET A 982 -7.84 -26.19 -8.18
CA MET A 982 -8.83 -25.83 -7.17
C MET A 982 -8.71 -26.77 -5.98
N LYS A 983 -8.42 -26.23 -4.80
CA LYS A 983 -8.42 -26.97 -3.53
C LYS A 983 -9.68 -26.68 -2.73
N ASP A 984 -10.13 -27.68 -2.00
CA ASP A 984 -11.27 -27.57 -1.10
C ASP A 984 -10.85 -26.97 0.24
N GLU A 985 -11.37 -25.77 0.55
CA GLU A 985 -11.08 -25.04 1.79
C GLU A 985 -11.63 -25.75 3.04
N THR A 986 -12.58 -26.66 2.89
CA THR A 986 -13.15 -27.45 3.98
C THR A 986 -12.48 -28.81 4.18
N LYS A 987 -11.48 -29.12 3.35
CA LYS A 987 -10.71 -30.37 3.38
C LYS A 987 -11.57 -31.63 3.34
N GLY A 988 -12.62 -31.64 2.51
CA GLY A 988 -13.53 -32.77 2.35
C GLY A 988 -14.72 -32.78 3.30
N ASN A 989 -14.85 -31.83 4.23
CA ASN A 989 -16.02 -31.78 5.12
C ASN A 989 -17.24 -31.22 4.39
N PRO A 990 -18.36 -31.98 4.33
CA PRO A 990 -19.56 -31.51 3.66
C PRO A 990 -20.09 -30.21 4.27
N ILE A 991 -20.47 -29.26 3.42
CA ILE A 991 -21.11 -28.01 3.84
C ILE A 991 -22.62 -28.21 3.85
N GLY A 992 -23.27 -27.90 4.97
CA GLY A 992 -24.73 -27.96 5.13
C GLY A 992 -25.42 -26.67 4.72
N GLU A 993 -24.91 -25.51 5.16
CA GLU A 993 -25.54 -24.21 4.92
C GLU A 993 -24.50 -23.11 4.62
N SER A 994 -24.89 -22.12 3.81
CA SER A 994 -24.10 -20.93 3.50
C SER A 994 -24.95 -19.66 3.53
N VAL A 995 -24.41 -18.59 4.10
CA VAL A 995 -25.00 -17.24 4.13
C VAL A 995 -23.98 -16.23 3.62
N CYS A 996 -24.33 -15.49 2.58
CA CYS A 996 -23.47 -14.50 1.93
C CYS A 996 -24.16 -13.14 1.93
N LEU A 997 -23.92 -12.32 2.96
CA LEU A 997 -24.63 -11.05 3.11
C LEU A 997 -24.19 -10.02 2.06
N LYS A 998 -22.86 -9.87 1.88
CA LYS A 998 -22.24 -8.89 0.96
C LYS A 998 -20.75 -9.22 0.77
N PRO A 999 -20.01 -8.51 -0.12
CA PRO A 999 -18.58 -8.71 -0.28
C PRO A 999 -17.80 -8.69 1.04
N LYS A 1000 -17.04 -9.76 1.29
CA LYS A 1000 -16.22 -10.01 2.49
C LYS A 1000 -17.02 -10.12 3.79
N MET A 1001 -18.28 -10.54 3.68
CA MET A 1001 -19.19 -10.80 4.80
C MET A 1001 -20.06 -12.05 4.52
N TYR A 1002 -19.59 -13.21 4.98
CA TYR A 1002 -20.24 -14.50 4.73
C TYR A 1002 -19.96 -15.51 5.84
N SER A 1003 -20.78 -16.55 5.90
CA SER A 1003 -20.63 -17.70 6.79
C SER A 1003 -20.92 -19.02 6.06
N VAL A 1004 -20.14 -20.06 6.37
CA VAL A 1004 -20.28 -21.43 5.86
C VAL A 1004 -20.34 -22.37 7.06
N LEU A 1005 -21.39 -23.20 7.12
CA LEU A 1005 -21.66 -24.14 8.21
C LEU A 1005 -21.45 -25.58 7.72
N PRO A 1006 -20.62 -26.40 8.40
CA PRO A 1006 -20.49 -27.82 8.06
C PRO A 1006 -21.80 -28.57 8.29
N ALA A 1007 -22.04 -29.62 7.52
CA ALA A 1007 -23.21 -30.47 7.69
C ALA A 1007 -23.20 -31.12 9.09
N GLY A 1008 -24.39 -31.25 9.70
CA GLY A 1008 -24.52 -31.87 11.03
C GLY A 1008 -24.26 -30.95 12.22
N HIS A 1009 -23.82 -29.72 12.02
CA HIS A 1009 -23.45 -28.82 13.11
C HIS A 1009 -24.57 -27.85 13.48
N ASP A 1010 -24.72 -27.57 14.79
CA ASP A 1010 -25.70 -26.60 15.28
C ASP A 1010 -25.20 -25.15 15.02
N PRO A 1011 -25.97 -24.31 14.30
CA PRO A 1011 -25.61 -22.93 14.01
C PRO A 1011 -25.51 -22.02 15.25
N LYS A 1012 -25.99 -22.47 16.42
CA LYS A 1012 -26.01 -21.71 17.68
C LYS A 1012 -24.88 -22.06 18.65
N THR A 1013 -24.15 -23.15 18.42
CA THR A 1013 -23.07 -23.59 19.34
C THR A 1013 -22.02 -22.47 19.46
N PRO A 1014 -21.78 -21.90 20.65
CA PRO A 1014 -20.72 -20.93 20.84
C PRO A 1014 -19.34 -21.61 20.83
N GLU A 1015 -18.31 -20.92 20.33
CA GLU A 1015 -16.92 -21.25 20.69
C GLU A 1015 -16.73 -20.84 22.16
N THR A 1016 -16.58 -21.81 23.07
CA THR A 1016 -16.16 -21.52 24.45
C THR A 1016 -14.65 -21.30 24.50
N ASP A 1017 -14.15 -20.61 25.53
CA ASP A 1017 -12.70 -20.46 25.72
C ASP A 1017 -12.02 -21.84 25.89
N ALA A 1018 -12.71 -22.83 26.46
CA ALA A 1018 -12.26 -24.22 26.55
C ALA A 1018 -12.28 -24.95 25.19
N ASP A 1019 -13.26 -24.69 24.32
CA ASP A 1019 -13.25 -25.22 22.94
C ASP A 1019 -12.11 -24.61 22.13
N PHE A 1020 -11.76 -23.35 22.38
CA PHE A 1020 -10.64 -22.67 21.73
C PHE A 1020 -9.28 -23.20 22.21
N GLU A 1021 -9.09 -23.37 23.52
CA GLU A 1021 -7.90 -24.01 24.11
C GLU A 1021 -7.74 -25.44 23.57
N LYS A 1022 -8.84 -26.21 23.53
CA LYS A 1022 -8.83 -27.58 23.00
C LYS A 1022 -8.60 -27.63 21.49
N GLU A 1023 -9.14 -26.68 20.72
CA GLU A 1023 -8.83 -26.54 19.28
C GLU A 1023 -7.35 -26.23 19.05
N LEU A 1024 -6.73 -25.39 19.90
CA LEU A 1024 -5.31 -25.05 19.83
C LEU A 1024 -4.41 -26.23 20.21
N GLU A 1025 -4.71 -26.91 21.31
CA GLU A 1025 -4.03 -28.13 21.74
C GLU A 1025 -4.17 -29.25 20.70
N GLU A 1026 -5.36 -29.43 20.14
CA GLU A 1026 -5.59 -30.38 19.05
C GLU A 1026 -4.89 -29.93 17.76
N GLU A 1027 -4.80 -28.63 17.44
CA GLU A 1027 -4.03 -28.11 16.29
C GLU A 1027 -2.53 -28.40 16.45
N GLU A 1028 -1.96 -28.19 17.64
CA GLU A 1028 -0.56 -28.47 17.97
C GLU A 1028 -0.27 -29.98 17.99
N PHE A 1029 -1.14 -30.78 18.58
CA PHE A 1029 -1.04 -32.25 18.57
C PHE A 1029 -1.22 -32.83 17.16
N ARG A 1030 -2.10 -32.26 16.32
CA ARG A 1030 -2.27 -32.68 14.92
C ARG A 1030 -1.08 -32.29 14.04
N LYS A 1031 -0.47 -31.13 14.29
CA LYS A 1031 0.79 -30.71 13.65
C LYS A 1031 1.94 -31.68 13.95
N SER A 1032 2.02 -32.21 15.17
CA SER A 1032 3.07 -33.18 15.55
C SER A 1032 2.87 -34.58 14.95
N GLN A 1033 1.66 -34.93 14.52
CA GLN A 1033 1.31 -36.25 13.96
C GLN A 1033 1.14 -36.27 12.43
N GLY A 1034 1.22 -35.12 11.73
CA GLY A 1034 1.07 -35.07 10.27
C GLY A 1034 -0.34 -35.39 9.73
N VAL A 1035 -1.35 -35.47 10.60
CA VAL A 1035 -2.73 -35.85 10.26
C VAL A 1035 -3.55 -34.62 9.86
N LYS A 1036 -4.14 -34.66 8.65
CA LYS A 1036 -4.81 -33.51 7.99
C LYS A 1036 -6.35 -33.52 8.07
N TYR A 1037 -6.98 -34.08 9.10
CA TYR A 1037 -8.45 -33.98 9.21
C TYR A 1037 -8.86 -32.62 9.78
N TRP A 1038 -9.84 -31.99 9.13
CA TRP A 1038 -10.50 -30.78 9.61
C TRP A 1038 -11.70 -31.16 10.46
N GLU A 1039 -11.65 -30.87 11.76
CA GLU A 1039 -12.82 -30.87 12.64
C GLU A 1039 -12.92 -29.48 13.27
N LYS A 1040 -13.24 -28.45 12.48
CA LYS A 1040 -13.73 -27.20 13.09
C LYS A 1040 -15.20 -27.38 13.43
N LYS A 1041 -15.50 -27.45 14.72
CA LYS A 1041 -16.86 -27.56 15.27
C LYS A 1041 -17.75 -26.37 14.89
N HIS A 1042 -17.20 -25.24 14.45
CA HIS A 1042 -17.95 -23.96 14.35
C HIS A 1042 -18.04 -23.32 12.96
N GLY A 1043 -17.55 -23.97 11.90
CA GLY A 1043 -17.64 -23.46 10.51
C GLY A 1043 -16.69 -22.30 10.16
N ILE A 1044 -16.94 -21.61 9.05
CA ILE A 1044 -16.12 -20.50 8.56
C ILE A 1044 -16.94 -19.20 8.55
N GLN A 1045 -16.55 -18.21 9.33
CA GLN A 1045 -17.16 -16.86 9.35
C GLN A 1045 -16.14 -15.81 8.92
N LYS A 1046 -16.58 -14.89 8.05
CA LYS A 1046 -15.81 -13.71 7.65
C LYS A 1046 -16.70 -12.48 7.77
N ALA A 1047 -16.21 -11.45 8.47
CA ALA A 1047 -16.86 -10.14 8.54
C ALA A 1047 -15.78 -9.04 8.49
N LYS A 1048 -15.60 -8.42 7.31
CA LYS A 1048 -14.58 -7.38 7.12
C LYS A 1048 -14.78 -6.21 8.08
N GLY A 1049 -13.73 -5.87 8.82
CA GLY A 1049 -13.70 -4.72 9.72
C GLY A 1049 -14.14 -5.01 11.15
N VAL A 1050 -14.48 -6.28 11.46
CA VAL A 1050 -14.79 -6.82 12.78
C VAL A 1050 -13.57 -7.59 13.31
N LYS A 1051 -13.25 -7.46 14.60
CA LYS A 1051 -12.15 -8.22 15.23
C LYS A 1051 -12.42 -9.73 15.24
N LYS A 1052 -11.36 -10.54 15.10
CA LYS A 1052 -11.44 -12.01 15.05
C LYS A 1052 -12.11 -12.61 16.30
N CYS A 1053 -11.82 -12.08 17.49
CA CYS A 1053 -12.45 -12.54 18.74
C CYS A 1053 -13.97 -12.31 18.75
N VAL A 1054 -14.43 -11.15 18.31
CA VAL A 1054 -15.87 -10.84 18.15
C VAL A 1054 -16.52 -11.72 17.09
N VAL A 1055 -15.84 -11.95 15.95
CA VAL A 1055 -16.37 -12.85 14.91
C VAL A 1055 -16.61 -14.26 15.45
N LYS A 1056 -15.65 -14.79 16.21
CA LYS A 1056 -15.70 -16.14 16.80
C LYS A 1056 -16.74 -16.27 17.92
N LYS A 1057 -16.76 -15.33 18.87
CA LYS A 1057 -17.60 -15.41 20.07
C LYS A 1057 -19.05 -14.95 19.83
N GLU A 1058 -19.24 -13.92 19.00
CA GLU A 1058 -20.51 -13.19 18.90
C GLU A 1058 -21.18 -13.26 17.52
N LEU A 1059 -20.42 -13.42 16.42
CA LEU A 1059 -20.96 -13.49 15.05
C LEU A 1059 -21.00 -14.90 14.48
N ARG A 1060 -21.72 -15.79 15.16
CA ARG A 1060 -21.99 -17.17 14.72
C ARG A 1060 -22.89 -17.24 13.48
N HIS A 1061 -23.03 -18.43 12.89
CA HIS A 1061 -23.83 -18.65 11.67
C HIS A 1061 -25.30 -18.20 11.84
N ASP A 1062 -25.91 -18.47 13.00
CA ASP A 1062 -27.27 -18.02 13.33
C ASP A 1062 -27.44 -16.50 13.21
N LYS A 1063 -26.41 -15.72 13.56
CA LYS A 1063 -26.44 -14.25 13.46
C LYS A 1063 -26.36 -13.74 12.02
N PHE A 1064 -25.65 -14.44 11.15
CA PHE A 1064 -25.69 -14.16 9.71
C PHE A 1064 -27.08 -14.44 9.13
N LEU A 1065 -27.70 -15.57 9.52
CA LEU A 1065 -29.08 -15.91 9.13
C LEU A 1065 -30.09 -14.89 9.66
N GLU A 1066 -29.98 -14.50 10.92
CA GLU A 1066 -30.85 -13.51 11.57
C GLU A 1066 -30.74 -12.16 10.87
N CYS A 1067 -29.53 -11.68 10.58
CA CYS A 1067 -29.29 -10.45 9.82
C CYS A 1067 -29.93 -10.49 8.43
N LEU A 1068 -29.79 -11.61 7.71
CA LEU A 1068 -30.39 -11.80 6.39
C LEU A 1068 -31.92 -11.77 6.44
N ARG A 1069 -32.53 -12.47 7.41
CA ARG A 1069 -33.99 -12.65 7.53
C ARG A 1069 -34.69 -11.40 8.09
N THR A 1070 -34.15 -10.83 9.16
CA THR A 1070 -34.72 -9.66 9.84
C THR A 1070 -34.40 -8.35 9.14
N LYS A 1071 -33.38 -8.37 8.26
CA LYS A 1071 -32.86 -7.19 7.54
C LYS A 1071 -32.32 -6.11 8.48
N LYS A 1072 -31.90 -6.47 9.69
CA LYS A 1072 -31.33 -5.55 10.70
C LYS A 1072 -29.81 -5.71 10.78
N LEU A 1073 -29.11 -4.58 11.01
CA LEU A 1073 -27.68 -4.59 11.29
C LEU A 1073 -27.40 -4.95 12.75
N THR A 1074 -26.20 -5.45 13.05
CA THR A 1074 -25.73 -5.69 14.43
C THR A 1074 -24.59 -4.74 14.78
N ARG A 1075 -24.38 -4.46 16.08
CA ARG A 1075 -23.24 -3.70 16.59
C ARG A 1075 -22.61 -4.42 17.78
N HIS A 1076 -21.29 -4.34 17.87
CA HIS A 1076 -20.49 -5.06 18.87
C HIS A 1076 -19.36 -4.16 19.37
N ASP A 1077 -18.98 -4.36 20.62
CA ASP A 1077 -17.87 -3.64 21.22
C ASP A 1077 -16.54 -4.22 20.74
N MET A 1078 -15.62 -3.34 20.35
CA MET A 1078 -14.29 -3.70 19.90
C MET A 1078 -13.28 -2.84 20.61
N TYR A 1079 -12.37 -3.47 21.32
CA TYR A 1079 -11.24 -2.79 21.96
C TYR A 1079 -10.12 -2.60 20.95
N GLY A 1080 -9.34 -1.52 21.01
CA GLY A 1080 -8.21 -1.35 20.12
C GLY A 1080 -7.32 -0.19 20.49
N LEU A 1081 -6.04 -0.32 20.16
CA LEU A 1081 -5.07 0.76 20.38
C LEU A 1081 -5.25 1.86 19.34
N ARG A 1082 -5.24 3.10 19.82
CA ARG A 1082 -5.29 4.33 19.03
C ARG A 1082 -4.26 5.31 19.55
N SER A 1083 -3.69 6.08 18.64
CA SER A 1083 -2.80 7.18 19.00
C SER A 1083 -3.39 8.51 18.61
N TYR A 1084 -3.32 9.45 19.54
CA TYR A 1084 -3.64 10.87 19.37
C TYR A 1084 -2.41 11.64 19.83
N ASP A 1085 -1.86 12.51 18.99
CA ASP A 1085 -0.69 13.33 19.32
C ASP A 1085 0.50 12.52 19.85
N HIS A 1086 0.75 11.35 19.24
CA HIS A 1086 1.79 10.42 19.66
C HIS A 1086 1.64 9.87 21.10
N GLN A 1087 0.49 10.10 21.75
CA GLN A 1087 0.05 9.42 22.95
C GLN A 1087 -0.84 8.22 22.59
N ILE A 1088 -0.58 7.06 23.17
CA ILE A 1088 -1.33 5.82 22.92
C ILE A 1088 -2.40 5.61 23.99
N TYR A 1089 -3.58 5.18 23.54
CA TYR A 1089 -4.72 4.80 24.36
C TYR A 1089 -5.33 3.47 23.91
N LEU A 1090 -5.87 2.72 24.88
CA LEU A 1090 -6.82 1.65 24.61
C LEU A 1090 -8.24 2.22 24.56
N GLU A 1091 -8.95 2.00 23.46
CA GLU A 1091 -10.33 2.47 23.27
C GLU A 1091 -11.31 1.33 23.05
N ARG A 1092 -12.53 1.44 23.60
CA ARG A 1092 -13.69 0.62 23.25
C ARG A 1092 -14.53 1.35 22.21
N VAL A 1093 -14.74 0.72 21.06
CA VAL A 1093 -15.55 1.25 19.96
C VAL A 1093 -16.76 0.35 19.71
N ASN A 1094 -17.97 0.92 19.77
CA ASN A 1094 -19.19 0.22 19.39
C ASN A 1094 -19.42 0.30 17.87
N LYS A 1095 -19.02 -0.76 17.16
CA LYS A 1095 -18.93 -0.78 15.70
C LYS A 1095 -19.94 -1.73 15.07
N ILE A 1096 -20.38 -1.42 13.85
CA ILE A 1096 -21.23 -2.31 13.04
C ILE A 1096 -20.52 -3.67 12.85
N GLY A 1097 -21.22 -4.75 13.21
CA GLY A 1097 -20.81 -6.13 13.01
C GLY A 1097 -21.27 -6.65 11.64
N LEU A 1098 -22.57 -6.97 11.55
CA LEU A 1098 -23.20 -7.47 10.32
C LEU A 1098 -24.10 -6.41 9.69
N ASN A 1099 -24.18 -6.41 8.35
CA ASN A 1099 -25.02 -5.46 7.61
C ASN A 1099 -25.58 -6.12 6.34
N PRO A 1100 -26.91 -6.13 6.14
CA PRO A 1100 -27.57 -6.78 5.01
C PRO A 1100 -27.60 -5.95 3.71
N TYR A 1101 -27.13 -4.70 3.72
CA TYR A 1101 -27.09 -3.84 2.54
C TYR A 1101 -25.90 -4.17 1.63
N ASP A 1102 -26.19 -4.45 0.34
CA ASP A 1102 -25.20 -4.62 -0.73
C ASP A 1102 -25.71 -4.00 -2.03
N ASN A 1103 -24.98 -3.00 -2.54
CA ASN A 1103 -25.33 -2.29 -3.76
C ASN A 1103 -24.47 -2.68 -4.98
N LYS A 1104 -23.71 -3.79 -4.91
CA LYS A 1104 -22.97 -4.27 -6.08
C LYS A 1104 -23.85 -4.98 -7.12
N ARG A 1105 -25.03 -5.43 -6.71
CA ARG A 1105 -25.98 -6.22 -7.52
C ARG A 1105 -27.42 -5.83 -7.18
N TRP A 1106 -28.34 -6.17 -8.09
CA TRP A 1106 -29.77 -6.00 -7.87
C TRP A 1106 -30.30 -7.14 -6.99
N ILE A 1107 -30.64 -6.86 -5.73
CA ILE A 1107 -31.20 -7.86 -4.81
C ILE A 1107 -32.71 -7.94 -5.00
N LEU A 1108 -33.23 -9.14 -5.20
CA LEU A 1108 -34.68 -9.39 -5.32
C LEU A 1108 -35.40 -9.21 -3.98
N LEU A 1109 -36.73 -9.13 -3.99
CA LEU A 1109 -37.52 -8.85 -2.78
C LEU A 1109 -37.41 -9.94 -1.71
N ASP A 1110 -37.09 -11.18 -2.11
CA ASP A 1110 -36.80 -12.28 -1.19
C ASP A 1110 -35.50 -12.08 -0.38
N GLY A 1111 -34.66 -11.12 -0.77
CA GLY A 1111 -33.38 -10.83 -0.12
C GLY A 1111 -32.30 -11.89 -0.33
N ILE A 1112 -32.56 -12.95 -1.11
CA ILE A 1112 -31.70 -14.12 -1.32
C ILE A 1112 -31.12 -14.10 -2.73
N ARG A 1113 -31.98 -14.00 -3.75
CA ARG A 1113 -31.57 -14.03 -5.16
C ARG A 1113 -31.09 -12.66 -5.59
N THR A 1114 -30.12 -12.63 -6.50
CA THR A 1114 -29.59 -11.38 -7.06
C THR A 1114 -29.43 -11.46 -8.58
N LEU A 1115 -29.51 -10.32 -9.25
CA LEU A 1115 -29.17 -10.18 -10.66
C LEU A 1115 -28.05 -9.15 -10.85
N PRO A 1116 -27.18 -9.32 -11.85
CA PRO A 1116 -26.22 -8.28 -12.20
C PRO A 1116 -26.96 -7.11 -12.84
N TYR A 1117 -26.50 -5.89 -12.60
CA TYR A 1117 -27.04 -4.72 -13.30
C TYR A 1117 -26.91 -4.88 -14.82
N GLY A 1118 -27.87 -4.37 -15.59
CA GLY A 1118 -27.96 -4.59 -17.04
C GLY A 1118 -28.65 -5.88 -17.47
N HIS A 1119 -29.03 -6.77 -16.53
CA HIS A 1119 -29.83 -7.95 -16.88
C HIS A 1119 -31.19 -7.54 -17.48
N TRP A 1120 -31.66 -8.22 -18.54
CA TRP A 1120 -32.84 -7.80 -19.30
C TRP A 1120 -34.12 -7.85 -18.46
N ARG A 1121 -34.19 -8.77 -17.47
CA ARG A 1121 -35.27 -8.85 -16.47
C ARG A 1121 -35.41 -7.58 -15.63
N ILE A 1122 -34.31 -6.91 -15.30
CA ILE A 1122 -34.35 -5.63 -14.56
C ILE A 1122 -34.98 -4.55 -15.45
N GLY A 1123 -34.63 -4.51 -16.73
CA GLY A 1123 -35.25 -3.60 -17.70
C GLY A 1123 -36.76 -3.86 -17.87
N LEU A 1124 -37.17 -5.13 -17.91
CA LEU A 1124 -38.58 -5.52 -17.95
C LEU A 1124 -39.33 -5.08 -16.69
N TYR A 1125 -38.78 -5.37 -15.51
CA TYR A 1125 -39.31 -4.90 -14.22
C TYR A 1125 -39.54 -3.39 -14.23
N LYS A 1126 -38.52 -2.60 -14.61
CA LYS A 1126 -38.62 -1.13 -14.64
C LYS A 1126 -39.72 -0.64 -15.58
N ARG A 1127 -39.93 -1.30 -16.74
CA ARG A 1127 -41.03 -0.97 -17.65
C ARG A 1127 -42.40 -1.31 -17.06
N LEU A 1128 -42.54 -2.47 -16.40
CA LEU A 1128 -43.79 -2.87 -15.76
C LEU A 1128 -44.18 -1.89 -14.65
N VAL A 1129 -43.22 -1.48 -13.82
CA VAL A 1129 -43.44 -0.46 -12.77
C VAL A 1129 -43.80 0.90 -13.38
N ALA A 1130 -43.13 1.31 -14.46
CA ALA A 1130 -43.49 2.53 -15.20
C ALA A 1130 -44.88 2.47 -15.86
N SER A 1131 -45.43 1.27 -16.05
CA SER A 1131 -46.81 1.02 -16.50
C SER A 1131 -47.78 0.80 -15.32
N GLU A 1132 -47.44 1.34 -14.15
CA GLU A 1132 -48.26 1.33 -12.93
C GLU A 1132 -48.55 -0.06 -12.33
N ILE A 1133 -47.79 -1.09 -12.71
CA ILE A 1133 -47.84 -2.39 -12.04
C ILE A 1133 -47.10 -2.30 -10.70
N ALA A 1134 -47.72 -2.81 -9.63
CA ALA A 1134 -47.11 -2.84 -8.31
C ALA A 1134 -45.72 -3.51 -8.35
N PRO A 1135 -44.69 -2.97 -7.66
CA PRO A 1135 -43.33 -3.49 -7.72
C PRO A 1135 -43.20 -5.00 -7.44
N GLU A 1136 -43.92 -5.52 -6.45
CA GLU A 1136 -43.97 -6.94 -6.12
C GLU A 1136 -44.42 -7.80 -7.31
N GLU A 1137 -45.53 -7.39 -7.94
CA GLU A 1137 -46.10 -8.08 -9.09
C GLU A 1137 -45.21 -7.94 -10.34
N ALA A 1138 -44.59 -6.76 -10.52
CA ALA A 1138 -43.66 -6.50 -11.61
C ALA A 1138 -42.43 -7.42 -11.51
N GLU A 1139 -41.89 -7.67 -10.31
CA GLU A 1139 -40.78 -8.59 -10.11
C GLU A 1139 -41.19 -10.02 -10.45
N GLU A 1140 -42.34 -10.48 -9.95
CA GLU A 1140 -42.86 -11.82 -10.21
C GLU A 1140 -43.04 -12.07 -11.72
N ARG A 1141 -43.72 -11.16 -12.42
CA ARG A 1141 -43.93 -11.22 -13.87
C ARG A 1141 -42.59 -11.24 -14.61
N ALA A 1142 -41.65 -10.36 -14.25
CA ALA A 1142 -40.35 -10.29 -14.92
C ALA A 1142 -39.51 -11.57 -14.75
N MET A 1143 -39.60 -12.25 -13.60
CA MET A 1143 -38.85 -13.48 -13.33
C MET A 1143 -39.42 -14.72 -14.04
N LYS A 1144 -40.72 -14.72 -14.36
CA LYS A 1144 -41.40 -15.82 -15.08
C LYS A 1144 -41.16 -15.80 -16.60
N VAL A 1145 -40.81 -14.65 -17.17
CA VAL A 1145 -40.57 -14.52 -18.62
C VAL A 1145 -39.35 -15.34 -19.05
N ARG A 1146 -39.48 -16.00 -20.21
CA ARG A 1146 -38.40 -16.64 -20.96
C ARG A 1146 -38.23 -15.91 -22.29
N LEU A 1147 -36.99 -15.59 -22.67
CA LEU A 1147 -36.69 -15.02 -23.98
C LEU A 1147 -36.96 -16.08 -25.06
N ARG A 1148 -37.81 -15.76 -26.04
CA ARG A 1148 -37.89 -16.54 -27.28
C ARG A 1148 -36.73 -16.10 -28.18
N VAL A 1149 -35.72 -16.94 -28.32
CA VAL A 1149 -34.68 -16.74 -29.34
C VAL A 1149 -35.33 -17.11 -30.67
N LYS A 1150 -35.50 -16.15 -31.58
CA LYS A 1150 -35.74 -16.49 -32.99
C LYS A 1150 -34.41 -17.00 -33.52
N GLU A 1151 -34.39 -18.27 -33.94
CA GLU A 1151 -33.25 -18.92 -34.61
C GLU A 1151 -32.77 -18.13 -35.83
#